data_AF-A0A1B7HQV3-F1
#
_entry.id   AF-A0A1B7HQV3-F1
#
_cell.length_a   1.000
_cell.length_b   1.000
_cell.length_c   1.000
_cell.angle_alpha   90.00
_cell.angle_beta   90.00
_cell.angle_gamma   90.00
#
_symmetry.space_group_name_H-M   'P 1'
#
loop_
_entity.id
_entity.type
_entity.pdbx_description
1 polymer ?
#
loop_
_entity_poly.entity_id
_entity_poly.type
_entity_poly.pdbx_seq_one_letter_code
_entity_poly.pdbx_strand_id
1 'polypeptide(L)'
;MTIKIYPSRLPGEPLETHQHGAITIHQWLKRNVENYRADMKHPIVIEVDGVNIPATAWFDYAIKPESDIQIYPIPYGLSVVAIAWIAAAVAVASVAYALFFAPGVGDVGGYSSGSGNRLDINPAKANQAKLGDPIRELFGRRRIYPDYVVQPVTRFDPDDPTIMRVLMFVSLGVGKSSFGEGDMRVGSTPVSSLEEGFSYLTYLPDSNVSGDERSENWFNSTEVGGTTSGSGLDMAQTAPDTDDVVAKSLTVSGPTITFNGLSTDDGDDATNDLPDSWVAGATVEIIVPDSYVVTNEGAYSLITSDVLSEISPYVGMPVSLWYNSSDYELFIASYTPHADASGSDEEVTASITLAYDSATGTAFTGIPEGFIRLSISHSGSEYKIVEVDGSSTTLQRLVAGVVDPSWPGFNPRTVLDFTASGLNENDNWMGPFLSCPENEVCDMFEVNFFFPSGICGYKDSGSKKNRQVKWEIQYRVYGSGSGWSSKTGIYDMKNINGLGFTERVTLGAPGLVEVRTRRTNEQGEDNSRDNMYWQSLRGRLLTRPSSYPGVTTMGITVETGGKLAAQSDRRVNIVATRIYDSGIQRTISAALFHVGHSIGLNMDVEAIEELEETYWSPNNEFFDFETNDSTSTLEILQTITNAGKSYFLLSDGLASVAREGVKPWAGIISPQETTELLQTAFIAPSSDDYDGVDVTYINGSTWAEETVQCRTSDNPTPVKIEDYTLDGVLDRDHAYQIGMRRLMKYLQQRLTHTTTTEMDALCYNVGDRIVFTDDIPGSKTVSTLVEDMVIDGGATIFTVSEPLDWSFSNPRALIRYQDGSASGLLIATKVGDYELSIPEQPEFASIIMDDGAIEPPRLIFCDSSRVGYNGIIAEIAPQSDGTCQVTAKEYKDSFYQYDNTLYPGNVS
;
A
#
# COMPACT_ATOMS: atom_id res chain seq x y z
N MET A 1 7.78 -17.83 38.22
CA MET A 1 7.03 -16.57 38.04
C MET A 1 5.61 -16.93 37.65
N THR A 2 4.72 -15.95 37.56
CA THR A 2 3.28 -16.19 37.67
C THR A 2 2.52 -15.80 36.41
N ILE A 3 1.55 -16.61 36.02
CA ILE A 3 0.47 -16.24 35.10
C ILE A 3 -0.61 -15.54 35.91
N LYS A 4 -0.92 -14.30 35.55
CA LYS A 4 -1.94 -13.46 36.21
C LYS A 4 -3.14 -13.31 35.30
N ILE A 5 -4.33 -13.56 35.83
CA ILE A 5 -5.59 -13.43 35.10
C ILE A 5 -6.33 -12.22 35.65
N TYR A 6 -6.69 -11.27 34.78
CA TYR A 6 -7.33 -10.01 35.17
C TYR A 6 -8.82 -10.00 34.77
N PRO A 7 -9.68 -9.25 35.49
CA PRO A 7 -11.09 -9.13 35.13
C PRO A 7 -11.32 -8.26 33.89
N SER A 8 -10.38 -7.35 33.59
CA SER A 8 -10.38 -6.48 32.41
C SER A 8 -8.97 -5.89 32.22
N ARG A 9 -8.77 -5.11 31.16
CA ARG A 9 -7.53 -4.31 30.96
C ARG A 9 -7.48 -3.02 31.77
N LEU A 10 -8.50 -2.72 32.57
CA LEU A 10 -8.47 -1.57 33.47
C LEU A 10 -7.48 -1.83 34.63
N PRO A 11 -6.83 -0.78 35.18
CA PRO A 11 -5.93 -0.93 36.32
C PRO A 11 -6.62 -1.64 37.49
N GLY A 12 -6.06 -2.75 37.95
CA GLY A 12 -6.63 -3.56 39.03
C GLY A 12 -5.72 -4.73 39.43
N GLU A 13 -6.11 -5.43 40.50
CA GLU A 13 -5.44 -6.65 40.95
C GLU A 13 -5.90 -7.86 40.12
N PRO A 14 -5.05 -8.88 39.92
CA PRO A 14 -5.44 -10.09 39.21
C PRO A 14 -6.49 -10.88 40.00
N LEU A 15 -7.48 -11.43 39.29
CA LEU A 15 -8.46 -12.38 39.83
C LEU A 15 -7.77 -13.67 40.29
N GLU A 16 -6.81 -14.15 39.51
CA GLU A 16 -6.09 -15.39 39.77
C GLU A 16 -4.61 -15.25 39.45
N THR A 17 -3.79 -16.00 40.18
CA THR A 17 -2.34 -16.04 40.00
C THR A 17 -1.86 -17.48 40.08
N HIS A 18 -1.23 -17.97 39.02
CA HIS A 18 -0.79 -19.35 38.86
C HIS A 18 0.72 -19.43 38.66
N GLN A 19 1.38 -20.45 39.21
CA GLN A 19 2.81 -20.70 38.94
C GLN A 19 2.99 -21.54 37.67
N HIS A 20 4.04 -21.26 36.90
CA HIS A 20 4.41 -22.06 35.73
C HIS A 20 5.93 -22.33 35.66
N GLY A 21 6.30 -23.41 34.97
CA GLY A 21 7.67 -23.72 34.56
C GLY A 21 7.88 -23.42 33.07
N ALA A 22 8.88 -24.06 32.45
CA ALA A 22 9.06 -24.02 31.00
C ALA A 22 8.01 -24.91 30.32
N ILE A 23 7.05 -24.29 29.63
CA ILE A 23 5.88 -24.92 29.00
C ILE A 23 5.42 -24.06 27.82
N THR A 24 4.61 -24.55 26.89
CA THR A 24 3.94 -23.67 25.91
C THR A 24 2.63 -23.11 26.47
N ILE A 25 2.16 -21.98 25.92
CA ILE A 25 0.86 -21.39 26.27
C ILE A 25 -0.27 -22.42 26.09
N HIS A 26 -0.28 -23.15 24.97
CA HIS A 26 -1.24 -24.21 24.68
C HIS A 26 -1.24 -25.31 25.74
N GLN A 27 -0.07 -25.82 26.11
CA GLN A 27 0.05 -26.89 27.12
C GLN A 27 -0.43 -26.42 28.50
N TRP A 28 -0.20 -25.15 28.85
CA TRP A 28 -0.71 -24.58 30.09
C TRP A 28 -2.24 -24.44 30.06
N LEU A 29 -2.82 -23.89 28.99
CA LEU A 29 -4.28 -23.74 28.85
C LEU A 29 -4.99 -25.09 28.85
N LYS A 30 -4.47 -26.08 28.12
CA LYS A 30 -5.03 -27.45 28.07
C LYS A 30 -5.07 -28.14 29.43
N ARG A 31 -4.15 -27.77 30.33
CA ARG A 31 -4.07 -28.35 31.68
C ARG A 31 -4.97 -27.65 32.69
N ASN A 32 -5.21 -26.35 32.52
CA ASN A 32 -5.83 -25.51 33.56
C ASN A 32 -7.19 -24.93 33.16
N VAL A 33 -7.58 -24.97 31.88
CA VAL A 33 -8.84 -24.41 31.38
C VAL A 33 -9.72 -25.54 30.86
N GLU A 34 -10.87 -25.73 31.50
CA GLU A 34 -11.87 -26.71 31.09
C GLU A 34 -12.45 -26.34 29.71
N ASN A 35 -12.63 -27.34 28.84
CA ASN A 35 -13.12 -27.18 27.46
C ASN A 35 -12.25 -26.34 26.51
N TYR A 36 -10.99 -26.06 26.86
CA TYR A 36 -10.06 -25.43 25.92
C TYR A 36 -9.80 -26.32 24.69
N ARG A 37 -9.99 -25.77 23.48
CA ARG A 37 -9.61 -26.38 22.20
C ARG A 37 -8.83 -25.36 21.37
N ALA A 38 -7.71 -25.76 20.75
CA ALA A 38 -6.86 -24.83 20.01
C ALA A 38 -7.48 -24.31 18.70
N ASP A 39 -8.54 -24.95 18.23
CA ASP A 39 -9.26 -24.67 16.98
C ASP A 39 -10.48 -23.75 17.17
N MET A 40 -10.68 -23.17 18.37
CA MET A 40 -11.79 -22.25 18.64
C MET A 40 -11.32 -20.80 18.69
N LYS A 41 -12.24 -19.86 18.41
CA LYS A 41 -12.01 -18.45 18.73
C LYS A 41 -11.96 -18.30 20.26
N HIS A 42 -10.81 -17.88 20.78
CA HIS A 42 -10.61 -17.73 22.22
C HIS A 42 -11.14 -16.38 22.73
N PRO A 43 -11.94 -16.35 23.81
CA PRO A 43 -12.48 -15.11 24.39
C PRO A 43 -11.47 -14.41 25.31
N ILE A 44 -10.17 -14.64 25.13
CA ILE A 44 -9.09 -14.12 25.98
C ILE A 44 -7.92 -13.65 25.13
N VAL A 45 -7.17 -12.67 25.65
CA VAL A 45 -5.88 -12.22 25.14
C VAL A 45 -4.79 -12.62 26.13
N ILE A 46 -3.64 -13.05 25.62
CA ILE A 46 -2.48 -13.42 26.42
C ILE A 46 -1.32 -12.52 26.03
N GLU A 47 -0.74 -11.84 27.02
CA GLU A 47 0.47 -11.06 26.90
C GLU A 47 1.61 -11.76 27.61
N VAL A 48 2.79 -11.78 26.97
CA VAL A 48 4.03 -12.29 27.54
C VAL A 48 5.03 -11.13 27.54
N ASP A 49 5.50 -10.73 28.72
CA ASP A 49 6.44 -9.62 28.92
C ASP A 49 5.94 -8.30 28.29
N GLY A 50 4.63 -8.06 28.35
CA GLY A 50 3.96 -6.88 27.79
C GLY A 50 3.69 -6.94 26.28
N VAL A 51 3.95 -8.08 25.63
CA VAL A 51 3.71 -8.27 24.19
C VAL A 51 2.52 -9.23 23.99
N ASN A 52 1.53 -8.80 23.20
CA ASN A 52 0.39 -9.65 22.84
C ASN A 52 0.84 -10.80 21.93
N ILE A 53 0.53 -12.03 22.34
CA ILE A 53 0.77 -13.22 21.53
C ILE A 53 -0.53 -13.63 20.85
N PRO A 54 -0.60 -13.65 19.50
CA PRO A 54 -1.82 -14.04 18.79
C PRO A 54 -2.17 -15.51 19.07
N ALA A 55 -3.47 -15.83 19.09
CA ALA A 55 -3.97 -17.16 19.40
C ALA A 55 -3.38 -18.27 18.51
N THR A 56 -3.09 -17.96 17.25
CA THR A 56 -2.45 -18.87 16.28
C THR A 56 -1.03 -19.28 16.69
N ALA A 57 -0.32 -18.45 17.47
CA ALA A 57 1.03 -18.75 17.95
C ALA A 57 1.05 -19.50 19.29
N TRP A 58 -0.08 -19.61 20.01
CA TRP A 58 -0.11 -20.22 21.36
C TRP A 58 0.32 -21.68 21.38
N PHE A 59 0.17 -22.38 20.26
CA PHE A 59 0.55 -23.79 20.11
C PHE A 59 2.05 -24.00 20.34
N ASP A 60 2.88 -23.19 19.67
CA ASP A 60 4.35 -23.32 19.65
C ASP A 60 5.07 -22.30 20.55
N TYR A 61 4.37 -21.29 21.08
CA TYR A 61 5.00 -20.25 21.90
C TYR A 61 5.38 -20.78 23.29
N ALA A 62 6.68 -21.03 23.48
CA ALA A 62 7.25 -21.46 24.74
C ALA A 62 7.42 -20.28 25.72
N ILE A 63 6.82 -20.40 26.91
CA ILE A 63 7.02 -19.46 28.01
C ILE A 63 8.14 -19.97 28.93
N LYS A 64 9.03 -19.06 29.34
CA LYS A 64 10.15 -19.38 30.24
C LYS A 64 9.74 -19.19 31.70
N PRO A 65 10.38 -19.85 32.68
CA PRO A 65 10.05 -19.67 34.10
C PRO A 65 10.10 -18.22 34.60
N GLU A 66 10.85 -17.36 33.90
CA GLU A 66 11.02 -15.94 34.15
C GLU A 66 10.10 -14.98 33.38
N SER A 67 9.24 -15.48 32.50
CA SER A 67 8.28 -14.63 31.76
C SER A 67 7.15 -14.12 32.66
N ASP A 68 6.74 -12.85 32.51
CA ASP A 68 5.51 -12.31 33.10
C ASP A 68 4.36 -12.52 32.11
N ILE A 69 3.34 -13.28 32.50
CA ILE A 69 2.19 -13.57 31.63
C ILE A 69 0.93 -12.97 32.21
N GLN A 70 0.23 -12.19 31.40
CA GLN A 70 -1.02 -11.53 31.77
C GLN A 70 -2.14 -11.94 30.81
N ILE A 71 -3.27 -12.38 31.37
CA ILE A 71 -4.44 -12.87 30.61
C ILE A 71 -5.63 -11.96 30.88
N TYR A 72 -6.30 -11.52 29.81
CA TYR A 72 -7.47 -10.63 29.88
C TYR A 72 -8.65 -11.20 29.09
N PRO A 73 -9.91 -11.03 29.55
CA PRO A 73 -11.08 -11.38 28.76
C PRO A 73 -11.28 -10.40 27.58
N ILE A 74 -11.81 -10.93 26.48
CA ILE A 74 -12.28 -10.16 25.33
C ILE A 74 -13.78 -9.90 25.52
N PRO A 75 -14.25 -8.64 25.49
CA PRO A 75 -15.69 -8.33 25.44
C PRO A 75 -16.34 -9.01 24.24
N TYR A 76 -17.49 -9.66 24.46
CA TYR A 76 -18.23 -10.38 23.42
C TYR A 76 -18.61 -9.42 22.28
N GLY A 77 -18.31 -9.76 21.02
CA GLY A 77 -18.69 -8.97 19.84
C GLY A 77 -17.55 -8.28 19.07
N LEU A 78 -16.28 -8.38 19.50
CA LEU A 78 -15.14 -7.77 18.79
C LEU A 78 -14.24 -8.82 18.09
N SER A 79 -13.72 -8.48 16.91
CA SER A 79 -12.73 -9.30 16.17
C SER A 79 -11.33 -9.11 16.77
N VAL A 80 -10.47 -10.12 16.63
CA VAL A 80 -9.12 -10.16 17.24
C VAL A 80 -8.20 -9.03 16.72
N VAL A 81 -8.55 -8.42 15.59
CA VAL A 81 -7.80 -7.34 14.95
C VAL A 81 -8.04 -5.97 15.64
N ALA A 82 -9.16 -5.79 16.34
CA ALA A 82 -9.53 -4.51 16.96
C ALA A 82 -8.81 -4.19 18.29
N ILE A 83 -8.08 -5.13 18.89
CA ILE A 83 -7.60 -5.03 20.29
C ILE A 83 -6.18 -4.44 20.41
N ALA A 84 -5.53 -4.10 19.30
CA ALA A 84 -4.18 -3.53 19.28
C ALA A 84 -4.10 -2.04 19.69
N TRP A 85 -5.22 -1.32 19.80
CA TRP A 85 -5.22 0.15 19.99
C TRP A 85 -5.53 0.67 21.42
N ILE A 86 -5.78 -0.18 22.40
CA ILE A 86 -6.21 0.26 23.75
C ILE A 86 -5.02 0.50 24.73
N ALA A 87 -3.78 0.55 24.24
CA ALA A 87 -2.60 0.86 25.08
C ALA A 87 -2.03 2.28 24.91
N ALA A 88 -2.63 3.14 24.07
CA ALA A 88 -2.12 4.49 23.78
C ALA A 88 -3.01 5.63 24.32
N ALA A 89 -3.70 5.43 25.45
CA ALA A 89 -4.62 6.43 26.01
C ALA A 89 -4.37 6.72 27.50
N VAL A 90 -3.13 7.05 27.87
CA VAL A 90 -2.84 7.89 29.05
C VAL A 90 -1.63 8.79 28.76
N ALA A 91 -1.88 9.95 28.16
CA ALA A 91 -1.05 11.15 28.28
C ALA A 91 -1.84 12.38 27.84
N VAL A 92 -2.81 12.79 28.66
CA VAL A 92 -3.33 14.16 28.60
C VAL A 92 -2.32 15.07 29.31
N ALA A 93 -1.99 16.18 28.64
CA ALA A 93 -1.27 17.38 29.11
C ALA A 93 0.28 17.41 29.00
N SER A 94 0.78 17.84 27.82
CA SER A 94 1.98 18.67 27.72
C SER A 94 2.06 19.47 26.39
N VAL A 95 1.02 20.26 26.09
CA VAL A 95 1.19 21.41 25.17
C VAL A 95 1.86 22.54 25.96
N ALA A 96 3.19 22.56 25.97
CA ALA A 96 4.07 23.72 26.16
C ALA A 96 5.50 23.25 26.45
N TYR A 97 6.31 22.98 25.41
CA TYR A 97 7.78 23.18 25.39
C TYR A 97 8.36 22.65 24.06
N ALA A 98 8.12 23.34 22.95
CA ALA A 98 8.80 23.04 21.67
C ALA A 98 8.94 24.26 20.74
N LEU A 99 8.91 25.48 21.30
CA LEU A 99 9.02 26.74 20.55
C LEU A 99 10.30 27.54 20.85
N PHE A 100 11.32 26.94 21.48
CA PHE A 100 12.54 27.68 21.85
C PHE A 100 13.86 26.89 21.76
N PHE A 101 14.00 26.00 20.77
CA PHE A 101 15.31 25.57 20.28
C PHE A 101 15.37 25.72 18.76
N ALA A 102 15.51 26.98 18.32
CA ALA A 102 15.96 27.28 16.98
C ALA A 102 17.42 26.80 16.82
N PRO A 103 17.80 26.15 15.70
CA PRO A 103 19.19 26.00 15.34
C PRO A 103 19.82 27.39 15.17
N GLY A 104 20.94 27.60 15.86
CA GLY A 104 21.70 28.84 15.84
C GLY A 104 22.18 29.19 14.44
N VAL A 105 22.13 30.49 14.16
CA VAL A 105 22.86 31.15 13.08
C VAL A 105 24.35 30.86 13.29
N GLY A 106 24.95 30.10 12.37
CA GLY A 106 26.37 29.78 12.32
C GLY A 106 27.00 30.30 11.04
N ASP A 107 27.82 31.33 11.23
CA ASP A 107 28.90 31.91 10.43
C ASP A 107 28.75 32.31 8.94
N VAL A 108 29.21 33.53 8.73
CA VAL A 108 29.40 34.25 7.47
C VAL A 108 30.89 34.15 7.13
N GLY A 109 31.23 33.49 6.01
CA GLY A 109 32.57 33.59 5.42
C GLY A 109 33.13 32.27 4.88
N GLY A 110 32.73 31.90 3.66
CA GLY A 110 33.35 30.82 2.89
C GLY A 110 32.63 30.64 1.56
N TYR A 111 33.35 30.66 0.45
CA TYR A 111 32.80 30.63 -0.92
C TYR A 111 31.83 29.45 -1.10
N SER A 112 30.54 29.74 -1.31
CA SER A 112 29.51 28.72 -1.49
C SER A 112 29.46 28.24 -2.95
N SER A 113 29.86 27.00 -3.18
CA SER A 113 29.51 26.26 -4.39
C SER A 113 28.05 25.81 -4.27
N GLY A 114 27.12 26.50 -4.95
CA GLY A 114 25.66 26.29 -4.80
C GLY A 114 25.23 24.82 -4.71
N SER A 115 24.39 24.48 -3.73
CA SER A 115 23.80 23.15 -3.63
C SER A 115 22.72 22.98 -4.70
N GLY A 116 22.77 21.88 -5.46
CA GLY A 116 21.74 21.54 -6.42
C GLY A 116 20.48 21.01 -5.76
N ASN A 117 19.40 20.87 -6.54
CA ASN A 117 18.16 20.28 -6.04
C ASN A 117 18.32 18.76 -5.91
N ARG A 118 17.83 18.20 -4.80
CA ARG A 118 17.77 16.75 -4.61
C ARG A 118 16.65 16.18 -5.48
N LEU A 119 16.91 15.06 -6.17
CA LEU A 119 15.89 14.26 -6.85
C LEU A 119 15.11 13.44 -5.82
N ASP A 120 13.78 13.53 -5.82
CA ASP A 120 12.92 12.69 -4.98
C ASP A 120 12.75 11.31 -5.61
N ILE A 121 13.20 10.29 -4.89
CA ILE A 121 13.19 8.89 -5.31
C ILE A 121 12.06 8.09 -4.66
N ASN A 122 11.14 8.75 -3.94
CA ASN A 122 10.05 8.05 -3.28
C ASN A 122 8.82 7.89 -4.20
N PRO A 123 8.44 6.66 -4.57
CA PRO A 123 7.32 6.44 -5.47
C PRO A 123 5.96 6.64 -4.82
N ALA A 124 4.95 6.91 -5.68
CA ALA A 124 3.55 6.70 -5.33
C ALA A 124 3.31 5.23 -4.96
N LYS A 125 2.26 4.98 -4.16
CA LYS A 125 1.96 3.66 -3.61
C LYS A 125 0.57 3.18 -4.01
N ALA A 126 0.35 1.89 -3.87
CA ALA A 126 -0.96 1.26 -3.85
C ALA A 126 -0.96 0.25 -2.70
N ASN A 127 -2.11 -0.35 -2.41
CA ASN A 127 -2.18 -1.39 -1.40
C ASN A 127 -1.55 -2.70 -1.93
N GLN A 128 -1.16 -3.59 -1.03
CA GLN A 128 -0.68 -4.91 -1.39
C GLN A 128 -1.82 -5.92 -1.18
N ALA A 129 -2.13 -6.68 -2.23
CA ALA A 129 -3.01 -7.83 -2.09
C ALA A 129 -2.32 -8.91 -1.23
N LYS A 130 -3.08 -9.54 -0.34
CA LYS A 130 -2.62 -10.68 0.45
C LYS A 130 -3.06 -11.97 -0.23
N LEU A 131 -2.17 -12.96 -0.26
CA LEU A 131 -2.48 -14.25 -0.86
C LEU A 131 -3.56 -14.96 -0.05
N GLY A 132 -4.64 -15.37 -0.72
CA GLY A 132 -5.77 -16.07 -0.11
C GLY A 132 -6.90 -15.17 0.36
N ASP A 133 -6.69 -13.85 0.41
CA ASP A 133 -7.75 -12.90 0.73
C ASP A 133 -8.68 -12.70 -0.49
N PRO A 134 -9.98 -12.42 -0.26
CA PRO A 134 -10.91 -12.07 -1.34
C PRO A 134 -10.44 -10.86 -2.16
N ILE A 135 -10.76 -10.86 -3.44
CA ILE A 135 -10.61 -9.66 -4.28
C ILE A 135 -11.72 -8.69 -3.90
N ARG A 136 -11.38 -7.40 -3.73
CA ARG A 136 -12.34 -6.32 -3.46
C ARG A 136 -13.59 -6.43 -4.31
N GLU A 137 -14.73 -6.39 -3.66
CA GLU A 137 -16.02 -6.21 -4.32
C GLU A 137 -16.63 -4.85 -3.94
N LEU A 138 -17.05 -4.12 -4.97
CA LEU A 138 -17.59 -2.77 -4.84
C LEU A 138 -19.10 -2.77 -5.10
N PHE A 139 -19.84 -2.13 -4.20
CA PHE A 139 -21.26 -1.82 -4.32
C PHE A 139 -21.46 -0.31 -4.36
N GLY A 140 -22.31 0.17 -5.26
CA GLY A 140 -22.55 1.60 -5.42
C GLY A 140 -21.25 2.40 -5.60
N ARG A 141 -21.13 3.54 -4.93
CA ARG A 141 -20.04 4.52 -5.03
C ARG A 141 -19.16 4.49 -3.78
N ARG A 142 -17.85 4.29 -3.95
CA ARG A 142 -16.90 4.24 -2.84
C ARG A 142 -15.53 4.82 -3.20
N ARG A 143 -14.85 5.46 -2.25
CA ARG A 143 -13.40 5.70 -2.35
C ARG A 143 -12.64 4.41 -2.05
N ILE A 144 -12.01 3.87 -3.08
CA ILE A 144 -11.20 2.65 -3.02
C ILE A 144 -9.71 2.99 -3.05
N TYR A 145 -8.90 2.11 -2.46
CA TYR A 145 -7.45 2.13 -2.55
C TYR A 145 -7.01 0.88 -3.32
N PRO A 146 -6.69 1.01 -4.62
CA PRO A 146 -6.38 -0.14 -5.46
C PRO A 146 -5.25 -1.01 -4.94
N ASP A 147 -5.31 -2.29 -5.24
CA ASP A 147 -4.30 -3.28 -4.83
C ASP A 147 -3.35 -3.58 -5.99
N TYR A 148 -2.04 -3.66 -5.73
CA TYR A 148 -1.06 -4.06 -6.72
C TYR A 148 -1.34 -5.48 -7.23
N VAL A 149 -1.38 -5.63 -8.55
CA VAL A 149 -1.48 -6.93 -9.23
C VAL A 149 -0.08 -7.51 -9.48
N VAL A 150 0.89 -6.64 -9.79
CA VAL A 150 2.32 -6.97 -9.92
C VAL A 150 3.15 -5.91 -9.19
N GLN A 151 4.42 -6.22 -8.92
CA GLN A 151 5.32 -5.30 -8.24
C GLN A 151 5.48 -4.00 -9.04
N PRO A 152 5.38 -2.81 -8.40
CA PRO A 152 5.62 -1.55 -9.09
C PRO A 152 7.08 -1.42 -9.51
N VAL A 153 7.30 -0.74 -10.63
CA VAL A 153 8.61 -0.58 -11.25
C VAL A 153 8.97 0.89 -11.33
N THR A 154 10.18 1.25 -10.92
CA THR A 154 10.64 2.64 -11.01
C THR A 154 11.75 2.81 -12.05
N ARG A 155 11.58 3.78 -12.94
CA ARG A 155 12.52 4.08 -14.04
C ARG A 155 12.84 5.57 -14.04
N PHE A 156 14.08 5.91 -14.34
CA PHE A 156 14.44 7.28 -14.69
C PHE A 156 14.00 7.56 -16.13
N ASP A 157 13.57 8.78 -16.39
CA ASP A 157 13.16 9.18 -17.74
C ASP A 157 14.39 9.21 -18.67
N PRO A 158 14.31 8.60 -19.87
CA PRO A 158 15.43 8.52 -20.79
C PRO A 158 15.81 9.87 -21.42
N ASP A 159 14.86 10.81 -21.50
CA ASP A 159 15.03 12.13 -22.10
C ASP A 159 15.36 13.20 -21.03
N ASP A 160 14.91 13.00 -19.79
CA ASP A 160 15.23 13.85 -18.64
C ASP A 160 15.67 13.04 -17.40
N PRO A 161 16.98 12.88 -17.15
CA PRO A 161 17.50 12.10 -16.02
C PRO A 161 17.21 12.73 -14.65
N THR A 162 16.56 13.91 -14.59
CA THR A 162 16.05 14.50 -13.34
C THR A 162 14.63 14.05 -13.01
N ILE A 163 14.01 13.22 -13.84
CA ILE A 163 12.66 12.70 -13.66
C ILE A 163 12.72 11.21 -13.39
N MET A 164 11.96 10.76 -12.39
CA MET A 164 11.75 9.35 -12.10
C MET A 164 10.25 9.05 -12.16
N ARG A 165 9.89 7.92 -12.76
CA ARG A 165 8.50 7.49 -12.92
C ARG A 165 8.31 6.15 -12.23
N VAL A 166 7.20 6.02 -11.51
CA VAL A 166 6.70 4.74 -11.01
C VAL A 166 5.60 4.22 -11.94
N LEU A 167 5.78 2.99 -12.38
CA LEU A 167 4.85 2.23 -13.20
C LEU A 167 4.16 1.22 -12.29
N MET A 168 2.83 1.23 -12.30
CA MET A 168 1.99 0.42 -11.43
C MET A 168 0.92 -0.28 -12.27
N PHE A 169 0.58 -1.50 -11.89
CA PHE A 169 -0.58 -2.20 -12.41
C PHE A 169 -1.41 -2.70 -11.24
N VAL A 170 -2.64 -2.19 -11.14
CA VAL A 170 -3.49 -2.32 -9.96
C VAL A 170 -4.86 -2.90 -10.28
N SER A 171 -5.47 -3.54 -9.30
CA SER A 171 -6.85 -4.05 -9.32
C SER A 171 -7.78 -3.01 -8.71
N LEU A 172 -8.87 -2.71 -9.41
CA LEU A 172 -9.95 -1.87 -8.89
C LEU A 172 -11.06 -2.70 -8.23
N GLY A 173 -10.97 -4.03 -8.29
CA GLY A 173 -11.96 -4.97 -7.77
C GLY A 173 -12.69 -5.78 -8.84
N VAL A 174 -13.52 -6.70 -8.37
CA VAL A 174 -14.37 -7.57 -9.19
C VAL A 174 -15.40 -6.74 -9.95
N GLY A 175 -15.68 -7.11 -11.20
CA GLY A 175 -16.62 -6.55 -12.16
C GLY A 175 -16.28 -5.13 -12.63
N LYS A 176 -17.26 -4.41 -13.18
CA LYS A 176 -17.07 -3.12 -13.85
C LYS A 176 -17.28 -1.95 -12.91
N SER A 177 -16.51 -0.89 -13.11
CA SER A 177 -16.62 0.37 -12.36
C SER A 177 -16.45 1.58 -13.28
N SER A 178 -17.15 2.67 -12.99
CA SER A 178 -17.01 3.97 -13.64
C SER A 178 -16.48 5.03 -12.67
N PHE A 179 -15.62 5.91 -13.17
CA PHE A 179 -15.06 7.05 -12.46
C PHE A 179 -14.60 8.10 -13.49
N GLY A 180 -14.58 9.37 -13.10
CA GLY A 180 -14.04 10.46 -13.89
C GLY A 180 -12.60 10.81 -13.52
N GLU A 181 -12.01 11.76 -14.24
CA GLU A 181 -10.64 12.22 -13.95
C GLU A 181 -10.54 12.91 -12.57
N GLY A 182 -11.59 13.64 -12.18
CA GLY A 182 -11.67 14.32 -10.87
C GLY A 182 -11.82 13.38 -9.67
N ASP A 183 -12.06 12.09 -9.91
CA ASP A 183 -12.25 11.07 -8.88
C ASP A 183 -10.93 10.41 -8.44
N MET A 184 -9.81 10.70 -9.13
CA MET A 184 -8.51 10.09 -8.84
C MET A 184 -7.59 11.04 -8.09
N ARG A 185 -6.89 10.50 -7.10
CA ARG A 185 -5.90 11.22 -6.29
C ARG A 185 -4.68 10.37 -6.00
N VAL A 186 -3.54 11.02 -5.82
CA VAL A 186 -2.34 10.43 -5.18
C VAL A 186 -2.18 11.10 -3.83
N GLY A 187 -2.38 10.34 -2.74
CA GLY A 187 -2.59 10.90 -1.42
C GLY A 187 -3.80 11.84 -1.43
N SER A 188 -3.57 13.11 -1.13
CA SER A 188 -4.60 14.17 -1.19
C SER A 188 -4.60 14.95 -2.50
N THR A 189 -3.57 14.79 -3.34
CA THR A 189 -3.37 15.55 -4.58
C THR A 189 -4.29 15.05 -5.70
N PRO A 190 -5.19 15.88 -6.25
CA PRO A 190 -5.95 15.54 -7.46
C PRO A 190 -5.02 15.23 -8.63
N VAL A 191 -5.34 14.18 -9.40
CA VAL A 191 -4.57 13.80 -10.60
C VAL A 191 -4.49 14.94 -11.61
N SER A 192 -5.55 15.74 -11.76
CA SER A 192 -5.56 16.92 -12.64
C SER A 192 -4.50 17.98 -12.32
N SER A 193 -3.96 17.99 -11.10
CA SER A 193 -2.87 18.91 -10.70
C SER A 193 -1.46 18.37 -10.97
N LEU A 194 -1.36 17.11 -11.40
CA LEU A 194 -0.11 16.43 -11.79
C LEU A 194 0.19 16.57 -13.28
N GLU A 195 -0.75 17.10 -14.09
CA GLU A 195 -0.57 17.37 -15.52
C GLU A 195 0.00 16.15 -16.27
N GLU A 196 1.09 16.32 -17.03
CA GLU A 196 1.76 15.24 -17.78
C GLU A 196 2.45 14.21 -16.87
N GLY A 197 2.62 14.51 -15.58
CA GLY A 197 3.22 13.64 -14.58
C GLY A 197 2.33 12.49 -14.10
N PHE A 198 1.10 12.37 -14.60
CA PHE A 198 0.22 11.22 -14.31
C PHE A 198 -0.47 10.74 -15.59
N SER A 199 -0.35 9.46 -15.89
CA SER A 199 -1.11 8.82 -16.98
C SER A 199 -1.64 7.47 -16.56
N TYR A 200 -2.79 7.08 -17.11
CA TYR A 200 -3.43 5.82 -16.78
C TYR A 200 -4.15 5.21 -17.98
N LEU A 201 -4.37 3.89 -17.92
CA LEU A 201 -5.23 3.16 -18.85
C LEU A 201 -6.01 2.11 -18.06
N THR A 202 -7.33 2.10 -18.22
CA THR A 202 -8.23 1.17 -17.54
C THR A 202 -8.59 0.01 -18.46
N TYR A 203 -8.57 -1.19 -17.89
CA TYR A 203 -8.92 -2.44 -18.55
C TYR A 203 -10.17 -3.00 -17.89
N LEU A 204 -11.24 -3.16 -18.67
CA LEU A 204 -12.46 -3.83 -18.23
C LEU A 204 -12.16 -5.31 -17.92
N PRO A 205 -13.05 -6.00 -17.18
CA PRO A 205 -12.93 -7.43 -16.95
C PRO A 205 -12.62 -8.21 -18.23
N ASP A 206 -11.73 -9.21 -18.13
CA ASP A 206 -11.32 -10.10 -19.22
C ASP A 206 -10.55 -9.43 -20.38
N SER A 207 -10.28 -8.11 -20.31
CA SER A 207 -9.52 -7.41 -21.34
C SER A 207 -8.08 -7.91 -21.45
N ASN A 208 -7.54 -7.88 -22.67
CA ASN A 208 -6.14 -8.21 -22.91
C ASN A 208 -5.23 -7.06 -22.42
N VAL A 209 -4.30 -7.37 -21.52
CA VAL A 209 -3.36 -6.41 -20.92
C VAL A 209 -1.92 -6.62 -21.38
N SER A 210 -1.65 -7.64 -22.21
CA SER A 210 -0.30 -8.05 -22.59
C SER A 210 0.51 -6.97 -23.32
N GLY A 211 -0.16 -6.01 -23.95
CA GLY A 211 0.46 -4.85 -24.60
C GLY A 211 0.88 -3.73 -23.64
N ASP A 212 0.46 -3.77 -22.37
CA ASP A 212 0.85 -2.80 -21.36
C ASP A 212 2.11 -3.25 -20.64
N GLU A 213 3.18 -2.45 -20.74
CA GLU A 213 4.43 -2.73 -20.04
C GLU A 213 4.27 -2.67 -18.51
N ARG A 214 3.26 -1.95 -17.99
CA ARG A 214 3.01 -1.86 -16.54
C ARG A 214 2.52 -3.20 -15.98
N SER A 215 1.88 -4.02 -16.82
CA SER A 215 1.44 -5.37 -16.45
C SER A 215 2.57 -6.40 -16.50
N GLU A 216 3.79 -6.02 -16.91
CA GLU A 216 4.95 -6.90 -16.89
C GLU A 216 5.34 -7.25 -15.45
N ASN A 217 5.73 -8.50 -15.24
CA ASN A 217 6.18 -8.96 -13.93
C ASN A 217 7.70 -8.76 -13.82
N TRP A 218 8.12 -7.80 -13.01
CA TRP A 218 9.53 -7.50 -12.76
C TRP A 218 9.88 -7.90 -11.33
N PHE A 219 10.95 -8.68 -11.19
CA PHE A 219 11.52 -9.01 -9.90
C PHE A 219 12.61 -7.99 -9.54
N ASN A 220 12.51 -7.36 -8.36
CA ASN A 220 13.58 -6.55 -7.80
C ASN A 220 14.52 -7.42 -6.95
N SER A 221 15.81 -7.40 -7.28
CA SER A 221 16.84 -8.11 -6.52
C SER A 221 16.93 -7.58 -5.08
N THR A 222 16.97 -8.48 -4.10
CA THR A 222 17.08 -8.10 -2.67
C THR A 222 18.46 -7.59 -2.29
N GLU A 223 19.48 -7.87 -3.11
CA GLU A 223 20.87 -7.49 -2.89
C GLU A 223 21.14 -6.02 -3.22
N VAL A 224 20.28 -5.39 -4.04
CA VAL A 224 20.47 -4.02 -4.55
C VAL A 224 19.27 -3.15 -4.21
N GLY A 225 19.51 -2.04 -3.52
CA GLY A 225 18.48 -1.03 -3.22
C GLY A 225 17.90 -1.04 -1.80
N GLY A 226 18.40 -1.91 -0.91
CA GLY A 226 17.94 -2.05 0.49
C GLY A 226 18.65 -1.19 1.55
N THR A 227 19.49 -0.21 1.16
CA THR A 227 20.23 0.60 2.15
C THR A 227 19.32 1.62 2.83
N THR A 228 19.53 1.86 4.14
CA THR A 228 18.72 2.75 5.01
C THR A 228 18.58 4.19 4.47
N SER A 229 19.40 4.59 3.51
CA SER A 229 19.38 5.90 2.85
C SER A 229 18.58 5.95 1.54
N GLY A 230 18.16 4.81 0.98
CA GLY A 230 17.46 4.71 -0.31
C GLY A 230 18.32 4.99 -1.56
N SER A 231 19.59 5.35 -1.39
CA SER A 231 20.47 5.75 -2.50
C SER A 231 21.03 4.57 -3.30
N GLY A 232 21.12 3.36 -2.72
CA GLY A 232 21.73 2.19 -3.34
C GLY A 232 23.11 1.82 -2.78
N LEU A 233 23.86 0.99 -3.51
CA LEU A 233 25.24 0.59 -3.21
C LEU A 233 26.23 1.63 -3.77
N ASP A 234 27.21 2.05 -2.98
CA ASP A 234 28.16 3.10 -3.37
C ASP A 234 29.20 2.56 -4.37
N MET A 235 29.24 3.13 -5.57
CA MET A 235 30.11 2.68 -6.65
C MET A 235 31.56 3.18 -6.50
N ALA A 236 31.84 4.07 -5.53
CA ALA A 236 33.21 4.47 -5.18
C ALA A 236 34.08 3.25 -4.84
N GLN A 237 33.49 2.20 -4.24
CA GLN A 237 34.21 0.97 -3.88
C GLN A 237 34.82 0.21 -5.08
N THR A 238 34.32 0.49 -6.27
CA THR A 238 34.81 -0.11 -7.53
C THR A 238 35.61 0.86 -8.39
N ALA A 239 35.70 2.13 -7.98
CA ALA A 239 36.42 3.13 -8.74
C ALA A 239 37.93 2.86 -8.66
N PRO A 240 38.68 3.03 -9.77
CA PRO A 240 40.14 3.18 -9.71
C PRO A 240 40.53 4.33 -8.78
N ASP A 241 41.60 4.14 -8.00
CA ASP A 241 42.19 5.16 -7.14
C ASP A 241 43.64 5.42 -7.59
N THR A 242 44.13 6.66 -7.44
CA THR A 242 45.52 7.04 -7.70
C THR A 242 46.25 7.34 -6.40
N ASP A 243 47.35 6.63 -6.13
CA ASP A 243 48.21 6.88 -4.98
C ASP A 243 49.54 7.51 -5.43
N ASP A 244 49.75 8.77 -5.08
CA ASP A 244 51.00 9.49 -5.38
C ASP A 244 52.10 9.13 -4.37
N VAL A 245 53.34 8.99 -4.85
CA VAL A 245 54.52 8.79 -4.00
C VAL A 245 55.17 10.13 -3.68
N VAL A 246 55.18 10.50 -2.40
CA VAL A 246 55.89 11.68 -1.90
C VAL A 246 57.26 11.28 -1.35
N ALA A 247 58.35 11.73 -1.98
CA ALA A 247 59.71 11.53 -1.50
C ALA A 247 60.60 12.75 -1.76
N LYS A 248 61.67 12.92 -0.97
CA LYS A 248 62.63 14.05 -1.13
C LYS A 248 63.41 13.98 -2.44
N SER A 249 63.67 12.78 -2.96
CA SER A 249 64.33 12.59 -4.26
C SER A 249 64.09 11.18 -4.79
N LEU A 250 64.24 11.00 -6.09
CA LEU A 250 64.19 9.72 -6.78
C LEU A 250 65.56 9.41 -7.37
N THR A 251 66.12 8.24 -7.08
CA THR A 251 67.33 7.72 -7.74
C THR A 251 66.93 6.63 -8.71
N VAL A 252 67.33 6.73 -9.96
CA VAL A 252 67.03 5.75 -11.01
C VAL A 252 68.33 5.16 -11.54
N SER A 253 68.35 3.87 -11.86
CA SER A 253 69.49 3.18 -12.47
C SER A 253 69.06 1.84 -13.08
N GLY A 254 69.12 1.72 -14.40
CA GLY A 254 68.58 0.58 -15.11
C GLY A 254 67.06 0.45 -14.87
N PRO A 255 66.52 -0.76 -14.65
CA PRO A 255 65.10 -0.94 -14.38
C PRO A 255 64.71 -0.56 -12.95
N THR A 256 65.66 -0.19 -12.09
CA THR A 256 65.40 0.05 -10.67
C THR A 256 65.27 1.54 -10.38
N ILE A 257 64.26 1.88 -9.60
CA ILE A 257 64.08 3.21 -9.00
C ILE A 257 64.10 3.08 -7.47
N THR A 258 64.64 4.08 -6.79
CA THR A 258 64.74 4.14 -5.32
C THR A 258 64.27 5.51 -4.84
N PHE A 259 63.23 5.51 -4.02
CA PHE A 259 62.71 6.71 -3.38
C PHE A 259 63.51 7.01 -2.11
N ASN A 260 64.02 8.23 -1.98
CA ASN A 260 64.80 8.66 -0.83
C ASN A 260 63.99 9.62 0.03
N GLY A 261 63.85 9.31 1.32
CA GLY A 261 63.11 10.15 2.26
C GLY A 261 61.61 10.17 1.96
N LEU A 262 61.02 8.98 1.79
CA LEU A 262 59.57 8.79 1.66
C LEU A 262 58.85 9.39 2.87
N SER A 263 57.72 10.03 2.62
CA SER A 263 56.83 10.59 3.62
C SER A 263 55.38 10.28 3.26
N THR A 264 54.53 10.18 4.28
CA THR A 264 53.08 10.00 4.11
C THR A 264 52.32 11.33 4.02
N ASP A 265 53.00 12.46 4.24
CA ASP A 265 52.48 13.83 4.07
C ASP A 265 53.61 14.86 3.94
N ASP A 266 53.32 16.07 3.44
CA ASP A 266 54.25 17.19 3.32
C ASP A 266 54.56 17.82 4.70
N GLY A 267 55.25 17.07 5.57
CA GLY A 267 55.69 17.58 6.86
C GLY A 267 56.03 16.57 7.95
N ASP A 268 55.86 15.27 7.71
CA ASP A 268 56.03 14.23 8.74
C ASP A 268 57.43 13.56 8.73
N ASP A 269 57.76 12.86 9.82
CA ASP A 269 58.99 12.08 9.93
C ASP A 269 59.01 10.92 8.91
N ALA A 270 60.15 10.69 8.25
CA ALA A 270 60.27 9.72 7.16
C ALA A 270 59.86 8.30 7.58
N THR A 271 58.79 7.78 7.01
CA THR A 271 58.27 6.42 7.26
C THR A 271 59.07 5.36 6.50
N ASN A 272 59.68 5.73 5.37
CA ASN A 272 60.39 4.83 4.44
C ASN A 272 59.54 3.70 3.83
N ASP A 273 58.22 3.80 3.94
CA ASP A 273 57.27 2.85 3.37
C ASP A 273 56.64 3.43 2.09
N LEU A 274 56.54 2.62 1.04
CA LEU A 274 55.78 2.95 -0.17
C LEU A 274 54.27 2.82 0.09
N PRO A 275 53.40 3.46 -0.72
CA PRO A 275 51.96 3.26 -0.62
C PRO A 275 51.58 1.78 -0.78
N ASP A 276 50.51 1.34 -0.09
CA ASP A 276 50.06 -0.07 -0.11
C ASP A 276 49.72 -0.58 -1.52
N SER A 277 49.40 0.32 -2.46
CA SER A 277 49.13 0.00 -3.87
C SER A 277 50.38 -0.31 -4.70
N TRP A 278 51.57 0.06 -4.22
CA TRP A 278 52.84 -0.16 -4.91
C TRP A 278 53.36 -1.57 -4.63
N VAL A 279 52.74 -2.57 -5.27
CA VAL A 279 53.09 -3.99 -5.15
C VAL A 279 53.54 -4.58 -6.48
N ALA A 280 54.24 -5.72 -6.44
CA ALA A 280 54.58 -6.48 -7.64
C ALA A 280 53.32 -6.80 -8.47
N GLY A 281 53.32 -6.38 -9.73
CA GLY A 281 52.21 -6.50 -10.67
C GLY A 281 51.45 -5.19 -10.94
N ALA A 282 51.58 -4.18 -10.08
CA ALA A 282 50.91 -2.89 -10.24
C ALA A 282 51.47 -2.09 -11.44
N THR A 283 50.62 -1.28 -12.07
CA THR A 283 51.01 -0.32 -13.10
C THR A 283 51.20 1.05 -12.45
N VAL A 284 52.28 1.74 -12.81
CA VAL A 284 52.66 3.05 -12.29
C VAL A 284 53.01 3.99 -13.43
N GLU A 285 52.76 5.27 -13.24
CA GLU A 285 53.24 6.32 -14.14
C GLU A 285 54.46 7.00 -13.50
N ILE A 286 55.58 7.07 -14.24
CA ILE A 286 56.85 7.62 -13.74
C ILE A 286 57.39 8.68 -14.70
N ILE A 287 57.50 9.92 -14.21
CA ILE A 287 58.15 11.03 -14.91
C ILE A 287 59.48 11.33 -14.22
N VAL A 288 60.58 11.18 -14.95
CA VAL A 288 61.95 11.41 -14.44
C VAL A 288 62.65 12.45 -15.31
N PRO A 289 62.66 13.74 -14.92
CA PRO A 289 63.28 14.77 -15.74
C PRO A 289 64.80 14.62 -15.86
N ASP A 290 65.35 15.06 -17.00
CA ASP A 290 66.77 15.35 -17.16
C ASP A 290 67.02 16.73 -17.80
N SER A 291 68.28 17.14 -17.90
CA SER A 291 68.70 18.34 -18.61
C SER A 291 69.10 17.99 -20.05
N TYR A 292 68.42 18.61 -21.01
CA TYR A 292 68.65 18.42 -22.44
C TYR A 292 69.18 19.72 -23.06
N VAL A 293 70.00 19.61 -24.10
CA VAL A 293 70.36 20.78 -24.92
C VAL A 293 69.31 20.92 -26.01
N VAL A 294 68.64 22.07 -26.05
CA VAL A 294 67.64 22.38 -27.07
C VAL A 294 68.17 23.46 -27.99
N THR A 295 68.09 23.22 -29.29
CA THR A 295 68.40 24.19 -30.36
C THR A 295 67.23 24.21 -31.34
N ASN A 296 67.14 25.21 -32.22
CA ASN A 296 66.14 25.19 -33.28
C ASN A 296 66.73 24.64 -34.59
N GLU A 297 66.03 23.69 -35.20
CA GLU A 297 66.31 23.19 -36.54
C GLU A 297 65.08 23.45 -37.42
N GLY A 298 65.10 24.58 -38.14
CA GLY A 298 63.95 25.03 -38.94
C GLY A 298 62.74 25.35 -38.07
N ALA A 299 61.66 24.57 -38.22
CA ALA A 299 60.42 24.71 -37.45
C ALA A 299 60.34 23.76 -36.24
N TYR A 300 61.43 23.03 -35.93
CA TYR A 300 61.48 22.04 -34.85
C TYR A 300 62.38 22.51 -33.72
N SER A 301 62.00 22.17 -32.47
CA SER A 301 62.95 22.12 -31.36
C SER A 301 63.76 20.82 -31.47
N LEU A 302 65.06 20.91 -31.75
CA LEU A 302 66.02 19.80 -31.74
C LEU A 302 66.50 19.58 -30.31
N ILE A 303 66.17 18.42 -29.75
CA ILE A 303 66.47 18.03 -28.38
C ILE A 303 67.63 17.04 -28.42
N THR A 304 68.77 17.40 -27.82
CA THR A 304 70.02 16.64 -27.86
C THR A 304 70.41 16.19 -26.45
N SER A 305 70.57 14.88 -26.26
CA SER A 305 71.07 14.25 -25.03
C SER A 305 71.23 12.73 -25.22
N ASP A 306 72.27 12.13 -24.62
CA ASP A 306 72.41 10.67 -24.60
C ASP A 306 71.38 9.97 -23.69
N VAL A 307 70.67 10.73 -22.85
CA VAL A 307 69.52 10.25 -22.06
C VAL A 307 68.39 9.77 -22.97
N LEU A 308 68.34 10.21 -24.22
CA LEU A 308 67.39 9.71 -25.21
C LEU A 308 67.52 8.20 -25.43
N SER A 309 68.64 7.55 -25.07
CA SER A 309 68.75 6.09 -25.12
C SER A 309 67.70 5.36 -24.25
N GLU A 310 67.23 6.00 -23.16
CA GLU A 310 66.24 5.43 -22.23
C GLU A 310 64.95 5.02 -22.94
N ILE A 311 64.56 5.76 -23.97
CA ILE A 311 63.32 5.48 -24.70
C ILE A 311 63.52 4.52 -25.88
N SER A 312 64.77 4.18 -26.25
CA SER A 312 65.10 3.41 -27.48
C SER A 312 64.43 3.98 -28.74
N PRO A 313 64.72 5.24 -29.09
CA PRO A 313 63.93 6.06 -30.00
C PRO A 313 63.96 5.54 -31.44
N TYR A 314 62.85 5.71 -32.14
CA TYR A 314 62.74 5.53 -33.59
C TYR A 314 61.75 6.54 -34.18
N VAL A 315 61.90 6.87 -35.46
CA VAL A 315 61.00 7.81 -36.14
C VAL A 315 59.57 7.26 -36.17
N GLY A 316 58.61 8.03 -35.68
CA GLY A 316 57.21 7.64 -35.53
C GLY A 316 56.86 7.03 -34.17
N MET A 317 57.80 6.94 -33.23
CA MET A 317 57.49 6.57 -31.85
C MET A 317 56.58 7.62 -31.20
N PRO A 318 55.44 7.22 -30.60
CA PRO A 318 54.64 8.09 -29.75
C PRO A 318 55.35 8.29 -28.40
N VAL A 319 55.45 9.54 -27.96
CA VAL A 319 56.19 9.95 -26.75
C VAL A 319 55.38 10.95 -25.93
N SER A 320 55.54 10.88 -24.61
CA SER A 320 55.07 11.91 -23.69
C SER A 320 56.23 12.85 -23.36
N LEU A 321 56.03 14.15 -23.59
CA LEU A 321 56.95 15.21 -23.20
C LEU A 321 56.36 15.95 -22.01
N TRP A 322 57.07 15.93 -20.88
CA TRP A 322 56.77 16.77 -19.73
C TRP A 322 57.69 17.99 -19.71
N TYR A 323 57.12 19.19 -19.82
CA TYR A 323 57.85 20.45 -19.78
C TYR A 323 57.00 21.57 -19.17
N ASN A 324 57.57 22.34 -18.24
CA ASN A 324 56.93 23.48 -17.59
C ASN A 324 55.54 23.15 -16.98
N SER A 325 55.44 22.00 -16.32
CA SER A 325 54.20 21.48 -15.72
C SER A 325 53.07 21.28 -16.73
N SER A 326 53.41 20.96 -17.98
CA SER A 326 52.46 20.59 -19.04
C SER A 326 52.94 19.32 -19.73
N ASP A 327 51.98 18.43 -19.99
CA ASP A 327 52.20 17.20 -20.75
C ASP A 327 51.80 17.38 -22.21
N TYR A 328 52.63 16.87 -23.10
CA TYR A 328 52.40 16.87 -24.54
C TYR A 328 52.55 15.46 -25.09
N GLU A 329 51.50 14.96 -25.74
CA GLU A 329 51.54 13.72 -26.53
C GLU A 329 52.00 14.03 -27.95
N LEU A 330 53.17 13.51 -28.32
CA LEU A 330 53.88 13.85 -29.56
C LEU A 330 54.44 12.60 -30.23
N PHE A 331 54.99 12.77 -31.43
CA PHE A 331 55.69 11.74 -32.18
C PHE A 331 57.12 12.16 -32.49
N ILE A 332 58.07 11.22 -32.43
CA ILE A 332 59.45 11.45 -32.89
C ILE A 332 59.44 11.66 -34.41
N ALA A 333 59.75 12.88 -34.86
CA ALA A 333 59.78 13.26 -36.27
C ALA A 333 61.13 12.95 -36.94
N SER A 334 62.23 13.11 -36.20
CA SER A 334 63.58 12.69 -36.61
C SER A 334 64.36 12.16 -35.42
N TYR A 335 65.30 11.26 -35.67
CA TYR A 335 66.21 10.72 -34.67
C TYR A 335 67.61 10.54 -35.26
N THR A 336 68.60 11.12 -34.61
CA THR A 336 70.03 10.91 -34.86
C THR A 336 70.61 10.14 -33.67
N PRO A 337 71.12 8.91 -33.84
CA PRO A 337 71.71 8.14 -32.76
C PRO A 337 73.08 8.68 -32.34
N HIS A 338 73.50 8.36 -31.11
CA HIS A 338 74.86 8.63 -30.64
C HIS A 338 75.89 7.89 -31.51
N ALA A 339 77.00 8.56 -31.83
CA ALA A 339 78.13 7.97 -32.54
C ALA A 339 79.45 8.44 -31.93
N ASP A 340 80.28 7.49 -31.49
CA ASP A 340 81.62 7.78 -30.97
C ASP A 340 82.52 8.34 -32.07
N ALA A 341 83.42 9.26 -31.71
CA ALA A 341 84.41 9.79 -32.63
C ALA A 341 85.29 8.65 -33.19
N SER A 342 85.35 8.51 -34.51
CA SER A 342 86.17 7.49 -35.17
C SER A 342 86.94 8.08 -36.37
N GLY A 343 88.27 8.01 -36.30
CA GLY A 343 89.13 8.55 -37.36
C GLY A 343 89.02 10.06 -37.52
N SER A 344 88.35 10.53 -38.58
CA SER A 344 88.12 11.94 -38.91
C SER A 344 86.74 12.46 -38.53
N ASP A 345 85.84 11.59 -38.05
CA ASP A 345 84.47 11.95 -37.71
C ASP A 345 84.37 12.40 -36.25
N GLU A 346 83.66 13.51 -36.01
CA GLU A 346 83.42 14.06 -34.68
C GLU A 346 82.39 13.20 -33.92
N GLU A 347 82.43 13.27 -32.58
CA GLU A 347 81.43 12.64 -31.73
C GLU A 347 80.07 13.28 -31.96
N VAL A 348 79.03 12.47 -32.14
CA VAL A 348 77.64 12.90 -32.32
C VAL A 348 76.85 12.46 -31.10
N THR A 349 76.35 13.41 -30.31
CA THR A 349 75.38 13.14 -29.23
C THR A 349 74.01 12.83 -29.83
N ALA A 350 73.26 11.91 -29.22
CA ALA A 350 71.93 11.56 -29.70
C ALA A 350 70.98 12.78 -29.71
N SER A 351 70.14 12.91 -30.74
CA SER A 351 69.17 14.01 -30.86
C SER A 351 67.86 13.60 -31.53
N ILE A 352 66.75 14.24 -31.15
CA ILE A 352 65.42 14.04 -31.75
C ILE A 352 64.73 15.37 -32.07
N THR A 353 63.78 15.33 -33.00
CA THR A 353 62.75 16.37 -33.16
C THR A 353 61.36 15.77 -32.99
N LEU A 354 60.37 16.58 -32.60
CA LEU A 354 59.01 16.14 -32.28
C LEU A 354 57.96 16.77 -33.21
N ALA A 355 56.83 16.08 -33.42
CA ALA A 355 55.69 16.57 -34.19
C ALA A 355 54.35 16.12 -33.59
N TYR A 356 53.29 16.87 -33.85
CA TYR A 356 51.91 16.50 -33.52
C TYR A 356 51.36 15.46 -34.50
N ASP A 357 50.45 14.61 -34.04
CA ASP A 357 49.65 13.62 -34.81
C ASP A 357 50.43 12.47 -35.49
N SER A 358 51.65 12.68 -35.99
CA SER A 358 52.51 11.67 -36.61
C SER A 358 53.95 12.19 -36.80
N ALA A 359 54.89 11.32 -37.18
CA ALA A 359 56.27 11.71 -37.50
C ALA A 359 56.39 12.80 -38.59
N THR A 360 55.42 12.90 -39.49
CA THR A 360 55.38 13.89 -40.58
C THR A 360 54.32 14.98 -40.35
N GLY A 361 53.75 15.06 -39.15
CA GLY A 361 52.72 16.03 -38.81
C GLY A 361 53.29 17.42 -38.54
N THR A 362 52.50 18.27 -37.88
CA THR A 362 52.91 19.65 -37.59
C THR A 362 54.09 19.64 -36.62
N ALA A 363 55.18 20.32 -36.98
CA ALA A 363 56.38 20.41 -36.16
C ALA A 363 56.07 20.95 -34.75
N PHE A 364 56.58 20.28 -33.72
CA PHE A 364 56.52 20.78 -32.36
C PHE A 364 57.60 21.85 -32.17
N THR A 365 57.15 23.06 -31.84
CA THR A 365 57.98 24.20 -31.49
C THR A 365 57.40 24.83 -30.24
N GLY A 366 58.24 25.11 -29.24
CA GLY A 366 57.74 25.60 -27.95
C GLY A 366 58.74 25.53 -26.80
N ILE A 367 59.84 24.79 -26.98
CA ILE A 367 60.92 24.75 -26.00
C ILE A 367 61.99 25.78 -26.38
N PRO A 368 62.38 26.71 -25.48
CA PRO A 368 63.42 27.71 -25.76
C PRO A 368 64.80 27.07 -25.94
N GLU A 369 65.68 27.72 -26.70
CA GLU A 369 67.06 27.25 -26.86
C GLU A 369 67.86 27.35 -25.57
N GLY A 370 68.70 26.37 -25.30
CA GLY A 370 69.59 26.32 -24.14
C GLY A 370 69.58 24.97 -23.43
N PHE A 371 70.07 24.96 -22.20
CA PHE A 371 69.96 23.81 -21.31
C PHE A 371 68.60 23.82 -20.62
N ILE A 372 67.74 22.88 -21.00
CA ILE A 372 66.34 22.81 -20.57
C ILE A 372 66.10 21.55 -19.76
N ARG A 373 65.45 21.72 -18.60
CA ARG A 373 64.97 20.63 -17.75
C ARG A 373 63.61 20.13 -18.28
N LEU A 374 63.53 18.88 -18.71
CA LEU A 374 62.32 18.25 -19.26
C LEU A 374 62.38 16.73 -19.09
N SER A 375 61.27 16.01 -19.31
CA SER A 375 61.27 14.55 -19.40
C SER A 375 60.70 14.10 -20.74
N ILE A 376 61.28 13.06 -21.34
CA ILE A 376 60.77 12.41 -22.55
C ILE A 376 60.71 10.92 -22.26
N SER A 377 59.52 10.35 -22.36
CA SER A 377 59.22 8.94 -22.15
C SER A 377 58.45 8.38 -23.34
N HIS A 378 58.26 7.06 -23.38
CA HIS A 378 57.25 6.50 -24.27
C HIS A 378 55.86 7.02 -23.88
N SER A 379 54.95 7.20 -24.85
CA SER A 379 53.60 7.70 -24.60
C SER A 379 52.92 6.97 -23.44
N GLY A 380 52.40 7.75 -22.49
CA GLY A 380 51.75 7.32 -21.24
C GLY A 380 52.68 7.22 -20.02
N SER A 381 54.01 7.24 -20.20
CA SER A 381 54.98 7.07 -19.09
C SER A 381 54.73 5.86 -18.18
N GLU A 382 54.14 4.78 -18.72
CA GLU A 382 53.65 3.63 -17.95
C GLU A 382 54.73 2.56 -17.73
N TYR A 383 54.78 2.04 -16.50
CA TYR A 383 55.67 0.96 -16.11
C TYR A 383 54.92 -0.05 -15.22
N LYS A 384 55.31 -1.31 -15.30
CA LYS A 384 54.84 -2.39 -14.43
C LYS A 384 55.87 -2.68 -13.35
N ILE A 385 55.45 -2.72 -12.10
CA ILE A 385 56.28 -3.14 -10.98
C ILE A 385 56.50 -4.66 -11.05
N VAL A 386 57.76 -5.10 -11.04
CA VAL A 386 58.15 -6.51 -11.00
C VAL A 386 58.43 -6.95 -9.57
N GLU A 387 59.11 -6.10 -8.80
CA GLU A 387 59.57 -6.39 -7.45
C GLU A 387 59.66 -5.09 -6.65
N VAL A 388 59.38 -5.19 -5.35
CA VAL A 388 59.48 -4.11 -4.37
C VAL A 388 60.36 -4.59 -3.23
N ASP A 389 61.40 -3.83 -2.91
CA ASP A 389 62.32 -4.06 -1.79
C ASP A 389 62.52 -2.76 -1.00
N GLY A 390 61.78 -2.63 0.10
CA GLY A 390 61.75 -1.39 0.90
C GLY A 390 61.31 -0.19 0.06
N SER A 391 62.19 0.81 -0.04
CA SER A 391 61.96 2.03 -0.84
C SER A 391 62.39 1.91 -2.32
N SER A 392 62.80 0.72 -2.76
CA SER A 392 63.22 0.46 -4.14
C SER A 392 62.23 -0.42 -4.90
N THR A 393 62.07 -0.13 -6.19
CA THR A 393 61.12 -0.80 -7.07
C THR A 393 61.82 -1.15 -8.39
N THR A 394 61.67 -2.38 -8.84
CA THR A 394 62.15 -2.81 -10.17
C THR A 394 60.99 -2.77 -11.16
N LEU A 395 61.20 -2.12 -12.29
CA LEU A 395 60.18 -1.80 -13.29
C LEU A 395 60.39 -2.53 -14.61
N GLN A 396 59.31 -2.66 -15.37
CA GLN A 396 59.29 -2.97 -16.80
C GLN A 396 58.45 -1.92 -17.52
N ARG A 397 58.95 -1.34 -18.61
CA ARG A 397 58.17 -0.39 -19.42
C ARG A 397 56.95 -1.08 -20.02
N LEU A 398 55.80 -0.41 -19.98
CA LEU A 398 54.60 -0.82 -20.71
C LEU A 398 54.44 0.03 -21.97
N VAL A 399 54.07 -0.61 -23.07
CA VAL A 399 53.72 0.03 -24.34
C VAL A 399 52.35 -0.49 -24.75
N ALA A 400 51.34 0.39 -24.73
CA ALA A 400 49.95 0.03 -25.02
C ALA A 400 49.46 -1.19 -24.20
N GLY A 401 49.78 -1.22 -22.90
CA GLY A 401 49.40 -2.29 -21.96
C GLY A 401 50.22 -3.58 -22.05
N VAL A 402 51.25 -3.66 -22.90
CA VAL A 402 52.12 -4.83 -23.06
C VAL A 402 53.53 -4.53 -22.56
N VAL A 403 54.12 -5.46 -21.81
CA VAL A 403 55.52 -5.36 -21.35
C VAL A 403 56.46 -5.26 -22.55
N ASP A 404 57.28 -4.21 -22.59
CA ASP A 404 58.30 -4.01 -23.59
C ASP A 404 59.67 -4.55 -23.10
N PRO A 405 60.13 -5.70 -23.61
CA PRO A 405 61.40 -6.30 -23.20
C PRO A 405 62.62 -5.59 -23.78
N SER A 406 62.43 -4.63 -24.71
CA SER A 406 63.53 -3.89 -25.34
C SER A 406 63.97 -2.67 -24.55
N TRP A 407 63.27 -2.31 -23.48
CA TRP A 407 63.58 -1.14 -22.66
C TRP A 407 64.92 -1.33 -21.90
N PRO A 408 65.93 -0.47 -22.12
CA PRO A 408 67.25 -0.60 -21.49
C PRO A 408 67.27 -0.15 -20.01
N GLY A 409 66.19 0.46 -19.52
CA GLY A 409 66.13 1.09 -18.20
C GLY A 409 66.53 2.57 -18.22
N PHE A 410 66.50 3.22 -17.05
CA PHE A 410 66.93 4.59 -16.85
C PHE A 410 68.46 4.72 -16.77
N ASN A 411 69.02 5.80 -17.30
CA ASN A 411 70.41 6.18 -17.07
C ASN A 411 70.58 6.63 -15.61
N PRO A 412 71.66 6.21 -14.92
CA PRO A 412 71.85 6.48 -13.50
C PRO A 412 71.82 7.98 -13.14
N ARG A 413 70.78 8.41 -12.39
CA ARG A 413 70.67 9.79 -11.89
C ARG A 413 69.81 9.90 -10.63
N THR A 414 69.98 10.99 -9.88
CA THR A 414 69.10 11.37 -8.76
C THR A 414 68.42 12.69 -9.08
N VAL A 415 67.10 12.76 -8.94
CA VAL A 415 66.27 13.92 -9.27
C VAL A 415 65.42 14.34 -8.07
N LEU A 416 65.12 15.64 -7.97
CA LEU A 416 64.26 16.21 -6.92
C LEU A 416 62.84 16.51 -7.42
N ASP A 417 62.67 16.54 -8.73
CA ASP A 417 61.53 17.05 -9.48
C ASP A 417 60.82 15.92 -10.26
N PHE A 418 60.63 14.76 -9.64
CA PHE A 418 59.97 13.61 -10.26
C PHE A 418 58.46 13.58 -9.97
N THR A 419 57.73 12.81 -10.78
CA THR A 419 56.36 12.37 -10.48
C THR A 419 56.32 10.85 -10.51
N ALA A 420 55.66 10.26 -9.53
CA ALA A 420 55.48 8.83 -9.43
C ALA A 420 54.10 8.55 -8.83
N SER A 421 53.19 8.02 -9.63
CA SER A 421 51.82 7.73 -9.23
C SER A 421 51.47 6.27 -9.52
N GLY A 422 50.77 5.63 -8.58
CA GLY A 422 50.20 4.31 -8.77
C GLY A 422 48.88 4.41 -9.51
N LEU A 423 48.75 3.72 -10.65
CA LEU A 423 47.47 3.51 -11.30
C LEU A 423 46.88 2.22 -10.73
N ASN A 424 46.04 2.33 -9.70
CA ASN A 424 45.27 1.20 -9.24
C ASN A 424 44.07 1.04 -10.18
N GLU A 425 44.24 0.26 -11.25
CA GLU A 425 43.10 -0.30 -11.99
C GLU A 425 42.32 -1.19 -11.02
N ASN A 426 41.40 -0.59 -10.27
CA ASN A 426 40.59 -1.31 -9.32
C ASN A 426 39.73 -2.33 -10.08
N ASP A 427 40.19 -3.58 -10.11
CA ASP A 427 39.51 -4.69 -10.77
C ASP A 427 38.35 -5.24 -9.92
N ASN A 428 38.01 -4.55 -8.84
CA ASN A 428 36.88 -4.90 -8.00
C ASN A 428 35.55 -4.64 -8.71
N TRP A 429 34.61 -5.55 -8.46
CA TRP A 429 33.27 -5.53 -8.99
C TRP A 429 32.26 -5.45 -7.85
N MET A 430 31.22 -4.66 -8.05
CA MET A 430 30.03 -4.71 -7.19
C MET A 430 29.16 -5.87 -7.67
N GLY A 431 28.90 -6.84 -6.79
CA GLY A 431 28.26 -8.12 -7.13
C GLY A 431 29.28 -9.26 -7.34
N PRO A 432 28.88 -10.39 -7.94
CA PRO A 432 27.67 -10.57 -8.76
C PRO A 432 26.39 -10.84 -7.96
N PHE A 433 25.27 -10.33 -8.47
CA PHE A 433 23.94 -10.54 -7.90
C PHE A 433 22.98 -11.12 -8.96
N LEU A 434 22.05 -11.96 -8.51
CA LEU A 434 21.02 -12.51 -9.39
C LEU A 434 19.98 -11.46 -9.77
N SER A 435 19.60 -11.43 -11.05
CA SER A 435 18.55 -10.54 -11.58
C SER A 435 17.12 -11.07 -11.36
N CYS A 436 16.97 -12.35 -11.07
CA CYS A 436 15.70 -13.04 -10.79
C CYS A 436 15.93 -14.19 -9.78
N PRO A 437 14.87 -14.74 -9.14
CA PRO A 437 15.01 -15.88 -8.24
C PRO A 437 15.63 -17.11 -8.91
N GLU A 438 16.31 -17.96 -8.15
CA GLU A 438 17.05 -19.13 -8.67
C GLU A 438 16.20 -20.14 -9.47
N ASN A 439 14.89 -20.17 -9.24
CA ASN A 439 13.95 -21.07 -9.91
C ASN A 439 13.25 -20.43 -11.13
N GLU A 440 13.61 -19.21 -11.49
CA GLU A 440 13.00 -18.44 -12.57
C GLU A 440 14.05 -18.05 -13.64
N VAL A 441 13.56 -17.55 -14.78
CA VAL A 441 14.39 -17.00 -15.84
C VAL A 441 13.87 -15.62 -16.26
N CYS A 442 14.79 -14.75 -16.68
CA CYS A 442 14.44 -13.47 -17.28
C CYS A 442 14.90 -13.40 -18.74
N ASP A 443 14.24 -12.58 -19.56
CA ASP A 443 14.68 -12.26 -20.93
C ASP A 443 15.37 -10.89 -21.03
N MET A 444 15.23 -10.05 -20.00
CA MET A 444 15.94 -8.79 -19.87
C MET A 444 16.10 -8.41 -18.41
N PHE A 445 17.06 -7.52 -18.14
CA PHE A 445 17.23 -6.90 -16.84
C PHE A 445 17.50 -5.40 -16.99
N GLU A 446 17.24 -4.66 -15.91
CA GLU A 446 17.46 -3.22 -15.79
C GLU A 446 18.32 -2.93 -14.57
N VAL A 447 19.24 -1.98 -14.72
CA VAL A 447 20.10 -1.44 -13.67
C VAL A 447 19.85 0.06 -13.54
N ASN A 448 19.50 0.52 -12.35
CA ASN A 448 19.40 1.95 -12.08
C ASN A 448 20.70 2.48 -11.47
N PHE A 449 21.27 3.53 -12.07
CA PHE A 449 22.34 4.31 -11.47
C PHE A 449 21.81 5.66 -11.00
N PHE A 450 22.18 6.07 -9.79
CA PHE A 450 21.71 7.29 -9.16
C PHE A 450 22.87 8.19 -8.73
N PHE A 451 22.75 9.48 -8.98
CA PHE A 451 23.73 10.51 -8.69
C PHE A 451 23.08 11.61 -7.83
N PRO A 452 23.05 11.46 -6.50
CA PRO A 452 22.33 12.38 -5.60
C PRO A 452 22.78 13.84 -5.72
N SER A 453 24.05 14.06 -6.06
CA SER A 453 24.70 15.37 -6.18
C SER A 453 24.91 15.82 -7.63
N GLY A 454 24.32 15.10 -8.58
CA GLY A 454 24.53 15.29 -10.01
C GLY A 454 25.90 14.85 -10.51
N ILE A 455 26.21 15.25 -11.74
CA ILE A 455 27.47 15.02 -12.44
C ILE A 455 27.96 16.37 -12.96
N CYS A 456 29.02 16.92 -12.34
CA CYS A 456 29.58 18.22 -12.68
C CYS A 456 31.03 18.35 -12.18
N GLY A 457 31.94 18.84 -13.03
CA GLY A 457 33.30 19.20 -12.61
C GLY A 457 33.41 20.68 -12.26
N TYR A 458 34.49 21.07 -11.58
CA TYR A 458 34.80 22.47 -11.30
C TYR A 458 36.20 22.83 -11.84
N LYS A 459 36.35 24.06 -12.32
CA LYS A 459 37.68 24.65 -12.62
C LYS A 459 38.24 25.32 -11.37
N ASP A 460 39.52 25.64 -11.34
CA ASP A 460 40.17 26.40 -10.24
C ASP A 460 39.51 27.76 -9.97
N SER A 461 38.85 28.32 -11.00
CA SER A 461 38.02 29.53 -10.90
C SER A 461 36.65 29.34 -10.22
N GLY A 462 36.29 28.10 -9.83
CA GLY A 462 34.98 27.72 -9.29
C GLY A 462 33.87 27.58 -10.34
N SER A 463 34.15 27.77 -11.63
CA SER A 463 33.16 27.63 -12.70
C SER A 463 32.92 26.16 -13.08
N LYS A 464 31.66 25.82 -13.40
CA LYS A 464 31.24 24.45 -13.76
C LYS A 464 31.84 24.01 -15.10
N LYS A 465 32.42 22.82 -15.14
CA LYS A 465 32.85 22.10 -16.36
C LYS A 465 32.08 20.77 -16.50
N ASN A 466 32.06 20.23 -17.71
CA ASN A 466 31.53 18.89 -17.94
C ASN A 466 32.37 17.87 -17.16
N ARG A 467 31.71 16.84 -16.62
CA ARG A 467 32.34 15.67 -15.99
C ARG A 467 31.82 14.41 -16.66
N GLN A 468 32.74 13.51 -16.96
CA GLN A 468 32.43 12.19 -17.50
C GLN A 468 32.50 11.14 -16.39
N VAL A 469 31.46 10.32 -16.29
CA VAL A 469 31.44 9.12 -15.46
C VAL A 469 31.36 7.92 -16.38
N LYS A 470 32.32 7.00 -16.27
CA LYS A 470 32.40 5.79 -17.09
C LYS A 470 32.03 4.58 -16.24
N TRP A 471 31.21 3.70 -16.81
CA TRP A 471 30.68 2.54 -16.10
C TRP A 471 30.69 1.30 -16.98
N GLU A 472 30.75 0.14 -16.34
CA GLU A 472 30.65 -1.17 -16.98
C GLU A 472 29.67 -2.06 -16.21
N ILE A 473 28.72 -2.65 -16.94
CA ILE A 473 27.83 -3.70 -16.48
C ILE A 473 28.30 -5.00 -17.13
N GLN A 474 28.63 -6.00 -16.31
CA GLN A 474 28.90 -7.34 -16.77
C GLN A 474 27.80 -8.31 -16.36
N TYR A 475 27.46 -9.23 -17.26
CA TYR A 475 26.42 -10.23 -17.03
C TYR A 475 26.77 -11.56 -17.70
N ARG A 476 26.26 -12.66 -17.12
CA ARG A 476 26.33 -13.99 -17.72
C ARG A 476 25.22 -14.89 -17.17
N VAL A 477 24.97 -16.01 -17.85
CA VAL A 477 24.06 -17.04 -17.33
C VAL A 477 24.70 -17.71 -16.12
N TYR A 478 23.99 -17.73 -15.00
CA TYR A 478 24.44 -18.29 -13.73
C TYR A 478 24.79 -19.77 -13.89
N GLY A 479 25.93 -20.20 -13.34
CA GLY A 479 26.40 -21.59 -13.39
C GLY A 479 26.83 -22.11 -14.76
N SER A 480 26.80 -21.28 -15.83
CA SER A 480 27.18 -21.70 -17.18
C SER A 480 28.68 -21.92 -17.40
N GLY A 481 29.53 -21.31 -16.56
CA GLY A 481 30.98 -21.27 -16.76
C GLY A 481 31.42 -20.43 -17.97
N SER A 482 30.50 -19.70 -18.62
CA SER A 482 30.84 -18.82 -19.73
C SER A 482 31.59 -17.57 -19.27
N GLY A 483 32.32 -16.94 -20.20
CA GLY A 483 32.86 -15.60 -20.00
C GLY A 483 31.74 -14.57 -19.74
N TRP A 484 32.13 -13.44 -19.14
CA TRP A 484 31.24 -12.31 -18.91
C TRP A 484 30.99 -11.55 -20.23
N SER A 485 29.74 -11.14 -20.44
CA SER A 485 29.38 -10.17 -21.47
C SER A 485 29.38 -8.78 -20.86
N SER A 486 29.95 -7.79 -21.53
CA SER A 486 30.05 -6.41 -21.04
C SER A 486 29.14 -5.46 -21.80
N LYS A 487 28.52 -4.52 -21.07
CA LYS A 487 27.92 -3.30 -21.57
C LYS A 487 28.61 -2.12 -20.88
N THR A 488 29.27 -1.27 -21.64
CA THR A 488 29.94 -0.06 -21.13
C THR A 488 29.17 1.18 -21.52
N GLY A 489 29.27 2.25 -20.72
CA GLY A 489 28.69 3.54 -21.06
C GLY A 489 29.39 4.71 -20.39
N ILE A 490 29.04 5.91 -20.84
CA ILE A 490 29.59 7.18 -20.35
C ILE A 490 28.43 8.15 -20.14
N TYR A 491 28.38 8.78 -18.98
CA TYR A 491 27.53 9.94 -18.72
C TYR A 491 28.39 11.20 -18.75
N ASP A 492 28.12 12.13 -19.66
CA ASP A 492 28.84 13.40 -19.79
C ASP A 492 27.88 14.56 -19.49
N MET A 493 28.04 15.19 -18.33
CA MET A 493 27.07 16.14 -17.80
C MET A 493 27.73 17.33 -17.10
N LYS A 494 26.97 18.42 -16.98
CA LYS A 494 27.30 19.64 -16.23
C LYS A 494 26.11 20.05 -15.37
N ASN A 495 25.58 19.12 -14.60
CA ASN A 495 24.36 19.29 -13.81
C ASN A 495 24.63 18.93 -12.34
N ILE A 496 24.23 19.82 -11.44
CA ILE A 496 24.43 19.67 -9.98
C ILE A 496 23.20 19.13 -9.26
N ASN A 497 22.08 18.99 -9.97
CA ASN A 497 20.85 18.40 -9.44
C ASN A 497 20.99 16.89 -9.38
N GLY A 498 20.19 16.22 -8.53
CA GLY A 498 20.12 14.77 -8.53
C GLY A 498 19.76 14.23 -9.91
N LEU A 499 20.50 13.23 -10.39
CA LEU A 499 20.29 12.56 -11.68
C LEU A 499 20.11 11.06 -11.46
N GLY A 500 19.40 10.39 -12.35
CA GLY A 500 19.43 8.95 -12.44
C GLY A 500 19.27 8.45 -13.87
N PHE A 501 19.71 7.21 -14.07
CA PHE A 501 19.72 6.55 -15.38
C PHE A 501 19.27 5.11 -15.22
N THR A 502 18.45 4.62 -16.15
CA THR A 502 17.99 3.23 -16.19
C THR A 502 18.59 2.52 -17.40
N GLU A 503 19.52 1.61 -17.14
CA GLU A 503 20.22 0.84 -18.16
C GLU A 503 19.54 -0.51 -18.36
N ARG A 504 18.93 -0.70 -19.55
CA ARG A 504 18.32 -1.98 -19.95
C ARG A 504 19.29 -2.85 -20.74
N VAL A 505 19.26 -4.16 -20.47
CA VAL A 505 19.96 -5.20 -21.23
C VAL A 505 18.96 -6.28 -21.61
N THR A 506 18.81 -6.53 -22.92
CA THR A 506 18.01 -7.65 -23.45
C THR A 506 18.91 -8.83 -23.73
N LEU A 507 18.53 -10.01 -23.24
CA LEU A 507 19.31 -11.23 -23.39
C LEU A 507 19.01 -11.90 -24.74
N GLY A 508 20.02 -12.52 -25.35
CA GLY A 508 19.85 -13.26 -26.60
C GLY A 508 18.95 -14.50 -26.46
N ALA A 509 18.84 -15.04 -25.25
CA ALA A 509 17.90 -16.09 -24.86
C ALA A 509 17.56 -15.93 -23.37
N PRO A 510 16.34 -16.30 -22.93
CA PRO A 510 16.00 -16.23 -21.52
C PRO A 510 16.88 -17.14 -20.65
N GLY A 511 17.24 -16.67 -19.46
CA GLY A 511 18.03 -17.44 -18.51
C GLY A 511 18.09 -16.81 -17.12
N LEU A 512 18.59 -17.57 -16.15
CA LEU A 512 18.97 -17.07 -14.83
C LEU A 512 20.30 -16.33 -14.98
N VAL A 513 20.31 -15.02 -14.77
CA VAL A 513 21.47 -14.17 -15.03
C VAL A 513 22.01 -13.57 -13.74
N GLU A 514 23.33 -13.63 -13.60
CA GLU A 514 24.06 -12.88 -12.59
C GLU A 514 24.67 -11.62 -13.22
N VAL A 515 24.59 -10.51 -12.50
CA VAL A 515 25.00 -9.17 -12.94
C VAL A 515 25.97 -8.58 -11.93
N ARG A 516 27.05 -7.98 -12.42
CA ARG A 516 27.99 -7.20 -11.63
C ARG A 516 28.27 -5.87 -12.32
N THR A 517 28.56 -4.84 -11.55
CA THR A 517 28.80 -3.50 -12.09
C THR A 517 30.06 -2.89 -11.50
N ARG A 518 30.71 -1.99 -12.25
CA ARG A 518 31.81 -1.16 -11.74
C ARG A 518 31.81 0.22 -12.37
N ARG A 519 32.40 1.16 -11.65
CA ARG A 519 32.83 2.45 -12.19
C ARG A 519 34.26 2.28 -12.73
N THR A 520 34.58 2.86 -13.88
CA THR A 520 35.89 2.64 -14.54
C THR A 520 36.76 3.90 -14.59
N ASN A 521 36.43 4.93 -13.80
CA ASN A 521 37.24 6.12 -13.60
C ASN A 521 37.06 6.64 -12.17
N GLU A 522 38.06 7.37 -11.65
CA GLU A 522 38.07 7.86 -10.27
C GLU A 522 36.81 8.71 -9.96
N GLN A 523 36.33 8.64 -8.72
CA GLN A 523 35.24 9.47 -8.23
C GLN A 523 35.80 10.75 -7.58
N GLY A 524 35.23 11.91 -7.93
CA GLY A 524 35.67 13.19 -7.36
C GLY A 524 36.94 13.79 -7.97
N GLU A 525 37.60 13.10 -8.90
CA GLU A 525 38.75 13.56 -9.69
C GLU A 525 38.59 15.02 -10.13
N ASP A 526 39.67 15.81 -10.09
CA ASP A 526 39.69 17.22 -10.52
C ASP A 526 38.63 18.10 -9.83
N ASN A 527 38.35 17.86 -8.55
CA ASN A 527 37.31 18.57 -7.79
C ASN A 527 35.96 18.48 -8.53
N SER A 528 35.43 17.26 -8.65
CA SER A 528 34.13 17.00 -9.29
C SER A 528 33.08 16.48 -8.31
N ARG A 529 31.80 16.71 -8.65
CA ARG A 529 30.64 16.12 -7.99
C ARG A 529 30.06 15.07 -8.91
N ASP A 530 30.27 13.80 -8.59
CA ASP A 530 29.83 12.68 -9.43
C ASP A 530 29.64 11.38 -8.66
N ASN A 531 29.25 11.47 -7.38
CA ASN A 531 28.97 10.31 -6.53
C ASN A 531 27.92 9.41 -7.17
N MET A 532 28.29 8.17 -7.44
CA MET A 532 27.49 7.21 -8.20
C MET A 532 27.01 6.08 -7.29
N TYR A 533 25.74 5.74 -7.36
CA TYR A 533 25.15 4.62 -6.62
C TYR A 533 24.44 3.64 -7.55
N TRP A 534 24.59 2.34 -7.31
CA TRP A 534 23.75 1.31 -7.91
C TRP A 534 22.45 1.19 -7.10
N GLN A 535 21.39 1.80 -7.62
CA GLN A 535 20.12 1.97 -6.91
C GLN A 535 19.23 0.74 -6.95
N SER A 536 19.11 0.07 -8.10
CA SER A 536 18.31 -1.15 -8.24
C SER A 536 18.83 -2.08 -9.34
N LEU A 537 18.56 -3.37 -9.16
CA LEU A 537 18.71 -4.42 -10.18
C LEU A 537 17.38 -5.15 -10.30
N ARG A 538 16.86 -5.28 -11.52
CA ARG A 538 15.53 -5.87 -11.75
C ARG A 538 15.52 -6.73 -13.00
N GLY A 539 14.96 -7.95 -12.92
CA GLY A 539 14.81 -8.87 -14.04
C GLY A 539 13.34 -9.03 -14.44
N ARG A 540 13.06 -9.04 -15.75
CA ARG A 540 11.70 -9.27 -16.25
C ARG A 540 11.40 -10.76 -16.31
N LEU A 541 10.44 -11.21 -15.53
CA LEU A 541 9.96 -12.59 -15.54
C LEU A 541 9.06 -12.84 -16.75
N LEU A 542 9.13 -14.05 -17.30
CA LEU A 542 8.39 -14.40 -18.52
C LEU A 542 6.91 -14.71 -18.26
N THR A 543 6.61 -15.23 -17.07
CA THR A 543 5.26 -15.69 -16.74
C THR A 543 4.42 -14.53 -16.23
N ARG A 544 3.37 -14.19 -16.98
CA ARG A 544 2.31 -13.26 -16.55
C ARG A 544 0.96 -13.59 -17.20
N PRO A 545 -0.17 -13.32 -16.52
CA PRO A 545 -1.48 -13.37 -17.15
C PRO A 545 -1.62 -12.36 -18.29
N SER A 546 -2.35 -12.72 -19.35
CA SER A 546 -2.70 -11.80 -20.44
C SER A 546 -4.05 -11.11 -20.23
N SER A 547 -4.85 -11.57 -19.28
CA SER A 547 -6.11 -10.99 -18.83
C SER A 547 -6.41 -11.43 -17.39
N TYR A 548 -7.33 -10.73 -16.74
CA TYR A 548 -7.77 -11.03 -15.37
C TYR A 548 -9.29 -11.29 -15.38
N PRO A 549 -9.72 -12.54 -15.13
CA PRO A 549 -11.13 -12.91 -15.23
C PRO A 549 -12.00 -12.13 -14.27
N GLY A 550 -13.04 -11.47 -14.78
CA GLY A 550 -14.01 -10.78 -13.92
C GLY A 550 -13.46 -9.59 -13.14
N VAL A 551 -12.24 -9.09 -13.39
CA VAL A 551 -11.60 -8.03 -12.58
C VAL A 551 -11.27 -6.81 -13.44
N THR A 552 -11.66 -5.62 -12.98
CA THR A 552 -11.20 -4.36 -13.60
C THR A 552 -9.79 -4.05 -13.12
N THR A 553 -8.87 -3.81 -14.05
CA THR A 553 -7.47 -3.44 -13.74
C THR A 553 -7.11 -2.09 -14.35
N MET A 554 -6.04 -1.49 -13.86
CA MET A 554 -5.56 -0.19 -14.35
C MET A 554 -4.02 -0.17 -14.36
N GLY A 555 -3.46 0.21 -15.50
CA GLY A 555 -2.07 0.63 -15.59
C GLY A 555 -1.95 2.11 -15.24
N ILE A 556 -1.02 2.47 -14.36
CA ILE A 556 -0.79 3.85 -13.90
C ILE A 556 0.71 4.16 -14.00
N THR A 557 1.04 5.33 -14.53
CA THR A 557 2.40 5.89 -14.51
C THR A 557 2.35 7.22 -13.76
N VAL A 558 3.21 7.38 -12.75
CA VAL A 558 3.28 8.60 -11.93
C VAL A 558 4.71 9.10 -11.86
N GLU A 559 4.92 10.38 -12.16
CA GLU A 559 6.17 11.08 -11.94
C GLU A 559 6.39 11.34 -10.44
N THR A 560 7.57 10.98 -9.94
CA THR A 560 7.99 11.27 -8.57
C THR A 560 8.61 12.67 -8.53
N GLY A 561 8.05 13.57 -7.71
CA GLY A 561 8.50 14.95 -7.65
C GLY A 561 7.99 15.73 -6.43
N GLY A 562 8.43 16.97 -6.27
CA GLY A 562 8.24 17.78 -5.06
C GLY A 562 6.79 17.93 -4.58
N LYS A 563 5.80 17.88 -5.49
CA LYS A 563 4.36 17.90 -5.15
C LYS A 563 3.91 16.67 -4.35
N LEU A 564 4.53 15.50 -4.59
CA LEU A 564 4.27 14.25 -3.86
C LEU A 564 5.19 14.08 -2.65
N ALA A 565 6.40 14.66 -2.71
CA ALA A 565 7.40 14.60 -1.64
C ALA A 565 6.87 15.10 -0.28
N ALA A 566 6.02 16.13 -0.28
CA ALA A 566 5.48 16.75 0.93
C ALA A 566 4.37 15.95 1.64
N GLN A 567 3.85 14.88 1.02
CA GLN A 567 2.76 14.09 1.58
C GLN A 567 3.26 12.85 2.33
N SER A 568 2.65 12.58 3.49
CA SER A 568 2.90 11.38 4.28
C SER A 568 2.25 10.13 3.68
N ASP A 569 1.03 10.25 3.13
CA ASP A 569 0.37 9.21 2.33
C ASP A 569 0.50 9.56 0.84
N ARG A 570 1.03 8.62 0.06
CA ARG A 570 1.24 8.74 -1.39
C ARG A 570 0.48 7.67 -2.16
N ARG A 571 -0.52 7.05 -1.53
CA ARG A 571 -1.31 6.00 -2.17
C ARG A 571 -2.26 6.56 -3.20
N VAL A 572 -2.36 5.89 -4.34
CA VAL A 572 -3.43 6.13 -5.31
C VAL A 572 -4.76 5.77 -4.66
N ASN A 573 -5.74 6.65 -4.77
CA ASN A 573 -7.12 6.38 -4.41
C ASN A 573 -8.07 6.88 -5.50
N ILE A 574 -9.17 6.17 -5.66
CA ILE A 574 -10.14 6.39 -6.72
C ILE A 574 -11.53 6.37 -6.12
N VAL A 575 -12.35 7.36 -6.41
CA VAL A 575 -13.78 7.30 -6.14
C VAL A 575 -14.46 6.59 -7.31
N ALA A 576 -14.80 5.33 -7.13
CA ALA A 576 -15.38 4.49 -8.16
C ALA A 576 -16.86 4.21 -7.88
N THR A 577 -17.66 4.12 -8.94
CA THR A 577 -19.05 3.67 -8.89
C THR A 577 -19.21 2.35 -9.63
N ARG A 578 -19.78 1.34 -8.96
CA ARG A 578 -20.10 0.02 -9.51
C ARG A 578 -21.06 0.13 -10.69
N ILE A 579 -20.74 -0.58 -11.77
CA ILE A 579 -21.66 -0.85 -12.87
C ILE A 579 -22.16 -2.29 -12.72
N TYR A 580 -23.45 -2.44 -12.44
CA TYR A 580 -24.12 -3.74 -12.38
C TYR A 580 -24.50 -4.24 -13.78
N ASP A 581 -24.68 -5.55 -13.95
CA ASP A 581 -25.16 -6.13 -15.21
C ASP A 581 -26.65 -5.81 -15.46
N SER A 582 -27.41 -5.56 -14.41
CA SER A 582 -28.82 -5.14 -14.43
C SER A 582 -29.09 -4.09 -13.35
N GLY A 583 -30.07 -3.21 -13.59
CA GLY A 583 -30.47 -2.15 -12.66
C GLY A 583 -29.65 -0.87 -12.78
N ILE A 584 -30.01 0.14 -11.98
CA ILE A 584 -29.36 1.45 -11.97
C ILE A 584 -28.22 1.44 -10.94
N GLN A 585 -27.12 2.13 -11.22
CA GLN A 585 -25.99 2.24 -10.29
C GLN A 585 -26.45 2.75 -8.92
N ARG A 586 -25.82 2.24 -7.84
CA ARG A 586 -26.08 2.58 -6.43
C ARG A 586 -27.47 2.21 -5.88
N THR A 587 -28.42 1.80 -6.73
CA THR A 587 -29.75 1.39 -6.26
C THR A 587 -29.66 0.11 -5.44
N ILE A 588 -30.57 0.00 -4.46
CA ILE A 588 -30.62 -1.12 -3.52
C ILE A 588 -31.05 -2.38 -4.26
N SER A 589 -32.05 -2.28 -5.14
CA SER A 589 -32.49 -3.36 -6.04
C SER A 589 -31.33 -3.92 -6.88
N ALA A 590 -30.52 -3.08 -7.52
CA ALA A 590 -29.39 -3.55 -8.32
C ALA A 590 -28.34 -4.30 -7.48
N ALA A 591 -28.08 -3.84 -6.25
CA ALA A 591 -27.19 -4.55 -5.33
C ALA A 591 -27.78 -5.91 -4.89
N LEU A 592 -29.08 -5.97 -4.57
CA LEU A 592 -29.78 -7.21 -4.22
C LEU A 592 -29.75 -8.22 -5.36
N PHE A 593 -30.08 -7.80 -6.59
CA PHE A 593 -30.05 -8.69 -7.75
C PHE A 593 -28.64 -9.16 -8.07
N HIS A 594 -27.62 -8.30 -7.93
CA HIS A 594 -26.22 -8.70 -8.11
C HIS A 594 -25.81 -9.83 -7.15
N VAL A 595 -26.12 -9.67 -5.86
CA VAL A 595 -25.80 -10.69 -4.84
C VAL A 595 -26.65 -11.95 -5.04
N GLY A 596 -27.95 -11.80 -5.31
CA GLY A 596 -28.87 -12.90 -5.54
C GLY A 596 -28.45 -13.77 -6.73
N HIS A 597 -28.14 -13.14 -7.87
CA HIS A 597 -27.70 -13.85 -9.07
C HIS A 597 -26.34 -14.54 -8.90
N SER A 598 -25.41 -13.97 -8.13
CA SER A 598 -24.07 -14.56 -7.96
C SER A 598 -24.10 -15.91 -7.23
N ILE A 599 -25.13 -16.16 -6.40
CA ILE A 599 -25.32 -17.43 -5.69
C ILE A 599 -26.56 -18.23 -6.15
N GLY A 600 -27.29 -17.73 -7.15
CA GLY A 600 -28.44 -18.41 -7.74
C GLY A 600 -29.71 -18.41 -6.87
N LEU A 601 -29.93 -17.35 -6.08
CA LEU A 601 -31.19 -17.17 -5.35
C LEU A 601 -32.34 -16.84 -6.29
N ASN A 602 -33.53 -17.35 -5.96
CA ASN A 602 -34.77 -16.94 -6.63
C ASN A 602 -35.29 -15.67 -5.96
N MET A 603 -35.06 -14.52 -6.61
CA MET A 603 -35.37 -13.21 -6.06
C MET A 603 -36.84 -12.84 -6.30
N ASP A 604 -37.51 -12.29 -5.29
CA ASP A 604 -38.84 -11.69 -5.42
C ASP A 604 -38.75 -10.33 -6.10
N VAL A 605 -38.75 -10.35 -7.44
CA VAL A 605 -38.54 -9.16 -8.26
C VAL A 605 -39.64 -8.12 -8.03
N GLU A 606 -40.89 -8.55 -7.85
CA GLU A 606 -42.04 -7.66 -7.69
C GLU A 606 -41.94 -6.84 -6.40
N ALA A 607 -41.71 -7.50 -5.26
CA ALA A 607 -41.54 -6.80 -3.98
C ALA A 607 -40.31 -5.89 -3.96
N ILE A 608 -39.19 -6.31 -4.57
CA ILE A 608 -37.96 -5.52 -4.64
C ILE A 608 -38.16 -4.26 -5.50
N GLU A 609 -38.79 -4.39 -6.67
CA GLU A 609 -39.05 -3.27 -7.56
C GLU A 609 -40.11 -2.32 -6.97
N GLU A 610 -41.14 -2.82 -6.29
CA GLU A 610 -42.12 -2.00 -5.59
C GLU A 610 -41.48 -1.13 -4.50
N LEU A 611 -40.59 -1.70 -3.68
CA LEU A 611 -39.87 -0.91 -2.66
C LEU A 611 -38.88 0.08 -3.27
N GLU A 612 -38.21 -0.28 -4.36
CA GLU A 612 -37.31 0.63 -5.07
C GLU A 612 -38.08 1.84 -5.62
N GLU A 613 -39.21 1.62 -6.29
CA GLU A 613 -40.03 2.67 -6.91
C GLU A 613 -40.76 3.52 -5.86
N THR A 614 -41.29 2.90 -4.80
CA THR A 614 -42.15 3.58 -3.82
C THR A 614 -41.34 4.30 -2.74
N TYR A 615 -40.20 3.72 -2.32
CA TYR A 615 -39.47 4.20 -1.15
C TYR A 615 -38.01 4.54 -1.45
N TRP A 616 -37.21 3.61 -1.97
CA TRP A 616 -35.75 3.78 -1.96
C TRP A 616 -35.29 4.89 -2.90
N SER A 617 -35.63 4.80 -4.18
CA SER A 617 -35.25 5.80 -5.18
C SER A 617 -35.84 7.20 -4.89
N PRO A 618 -37.15 7.35 -4.58
CA PRO A 618 -37.73 8.67 -4.28
C PRO A 618 -37.11 9.37 -3.07
N ASN A 619 -36.66 8.61 -2.07
CA ASN A 619 -36.06 9.15 -0.85
C ASN A 619 -34.53 9.23 -0.91
N ASN A 620 -33.91 8.93 -2.06
CA ASN A 620 -32.45 8.87 -2.25
C ASN A 620 -31.75 7.87 -1.30
N GLU A 621 -32.42 6.76 -0.99
CA GLU A 621 -31.85 5.67 -0.19
C GLU A 621 -31.02 4.77 -1.12
N PHE A 622 -29.70 4.88 -1.04
CA PHE A 622 -28.74 4.15 -1.88
C PHE A 622 -27.89 3.18 -1.05
N PHE A 623 -27.27 2.21 -1.71
CA PHE A 623 -26.29 1.31 -1.11
C PHE A 623 -24.90 1.50 -1.72
N ASP A 624 -23.96 1.92 -0.87
CA ASP A 624 -22.60 2.30 -1.25
C ASP A 624 -21.59 1.66 -0.27
N PHE A 625 -20.99 0.54 -0.68
CA PHE A 625 -20.18 -0.29 0.22
C PHE A 625 -19.01 -0.94 -0.51
N GLU A 626 -17.98 -1.34 0.21
CA GLU A 626 -16.94 -2.22 -0.30
C GLU A 626 -16.67 -3.34 0.70
N THR A 627 -16.39 -4.53 0.19
CA THR A 627 -15.88 -5.63 1.02
C THR A 627 -14.58 -6.17 0.45
N ASN A 628 -13.62 -6.40 1.34
CA ASN A 628 -12.39 -7.14 1.07
C ASN A 628 -12.29 -8.41 1.95
N ASP A 629 -13.35 -8.68 2.70
CA ASP A 629 -13.40 -9.74 3.70
C ASP A 629 -14.38 -10.84 3.29
N SER A 630 -14.15 -12.05 3.80
CA SER A 630 -15.07 -13.18 3.59
C SER A 630 -16.29 -13.02 4.52
N THR A 631 -17.35 -12.41 4.01
CA THR A 631 -18.61 -12.17 4.75
C THR A 631 -19.72 -13.11 4.25
N SER A 632 -20.69 -13.43 5.11
CA SER A 632 -21.83 -14.27 4.70
C SER A 632 -22.75 -13.52 3.74
N THR A 633 -23.32 -14.22 2.76
CA THR A 633 -24.23 -13.59 1.80
C THR A 633 -25.48 -13.02 2.48
N LEU A 634 -26.01 -13.70 3.50
CA LEU A 634 -27.16 -13.21 4.26
C LEU A 634 -26.85 -11.87 4.95
N GLU A 635 -25.67 -11.74 5.54
CA GLU A 635 -25.23 -10.50 6.17
C GLU A 635 -25.11 -9.37 5.16
N ILE A 636 -24.56 -9.62 3.96
CA ILE A 636 -24.51 -8.61 2.89
C ILE A 636 -25.93 -8.21 2.44
N LEU A 637 -26.85 -9.16 2.24
CA LEU A 637 -28.25 -8.87 1.89
C LEU A 637 -28.94 -8.04 2.98
N GLN A 638 -28.70 -8.35 4.25
CA GLN A 638 -29.21 -7.58 5.38
C GLN A 638 -28.63 -6.17 5.39
N THR A 639 -27.32 -6.00 5.18
CA THR A 639 -26.67 -4.68 5.10
C THR A 639 -27.23 -3.85 3.94
N ILE A 640 -27.46 -4.46 2.77
CA ILE A 640 -28.10 -3.81 1.61
C ILE A 640 -29.50 -3.31 1.99
N THR A 641 -30.35 -4.17 2.56
CA THR A 641 -31.72 -3.78 2.92
C THR A 641 -31.78 -2.76 4.06
N ASN A 642 -30.85 -2.82 5.03
CA ASN A 642 -30.75 -1.87 6.13
C ASN A 642 -30.44 -0.44 5.63
N ALA A 643 -29.63 -0.31 4.57
CA ALA A 643 -29.42 0.97 3.91
C ALA A 643 -30.73 1.53 3.31
N GLY A 644 -31.68 0.69 2.95
CA GLY A 644 -33.04 1.09 2.54
C GLY A 644 -34.05 1.14 3.68
N LYS A 645 -33.59 1.16 4.94
CA LYS A 645 -34.45 1.14 6.14
C LYS A 645 -35.49 -0.01 6.09
N SER A 646 -35.07 -1.12 5.49
CA SER A 646 -35.85 -2.31 5.17
C SER A 646 -35.16 -3.55 5.73
N TYR A 647 -35.77 -4.71 5.58
CA TYR A 647 -35.17 -5.98 6.00
C TYR A 647 -35.37 -7.05 4.93
N PHE A 648 -34.40 -7.96 4.89
CA PHE A 648 -34.44 -9.16 4.06
C PHE A 648 -35.25 -10.26 4.73
N LEU A 649 -36.06 -10.98 3.96
CA LEU A 649 -36.80 -12.15 4.43
C LEU A 649 -36.89 -13.23 3.34
N LEU A 650 -37.26 -14.43 3.76
CA LEU A 650 -37.66 -15.49 2.84
C LEU A 650 -39.18 -15.64 2.94
N SER A 651 -39.87 -15.50 1.82
CA SER A 651 -41.32 -15.66 1.74
C SER A 651 -41.66 -16.54 0.54
N ASP A 652 -42.47 -17.58 0.74
CA ASP A 652 -42.87 -18.55 -0.30
C ASP A 652 -41.72 -19.16 -1.13
N GLY A 653 -40.56 -19.34 -0.49
CA GLY A 653 -39.34 -19.85 -1.15
C GLY A 653 -38.62 -18.84 -2.04
N LEU A 654 -39.04 -17.57 -2.01
CA LEU A 654 -38.38 -16.43 -2.66
C LEU A 654 -37.56 -15.62 -1.66
N ALA A 655 -36.45 -15.08 -2.14
CA ALA A 655 -35.65 -14.08 -1.45
C ALA A 655 -36.29 -12.71 -1.65
N SER A 656 -36.98 -12.24 -0.61
CA SER A 656 -37.83 -11.05 -0.65
C SER A 656 -37.38 -9.99 0.37
N VAL A 657 -38.05 -8.86 0.34
CA VAL A 657 -37.75 -7.67 1.12
C VAL A 657 -39.04 -7.06 1.65
N ALA A 658 -38.96 -6.40 2.80
CA ALA A 658 -40.07 -5.63 3.31
C ALA A 658 -39.60 -4.37 4.02
N ARG A 659 -40.46 -3.34 3.96
CA ARG A 659 -40.15 -2.03 4.55
C ARG A 659 -40.34 -2.08 6.05
N GLU A 660 -39.37 -1.52 6.77
CA GLU A 660 -39.58 -1.15 8.15
C GLU A 660 -40.12 0.28 8.23
N GLY A 661 -41.25 0.48 8.90
CA GLY A 661 -41.93 1.78 8.96
C GLY A 661 -43.36 1.67 9.49
N VAL A 662 -44.10 2.76 9.39
CA VAL A 662 -45.53 2.79 9.71
C VAL A 662 -46.28 1.92 8.72
N LYS A 663 -46.92 0.85 9.22
CA LYS A 663 -47.66 -0.11 8.38
C LYS A 663 -49.03 -0.44 8.97
N PRO A 664 -50.06 -0.72 8.14
CA PRO A 664 -51.32 -1.26 8.62
C PRO A 664 -51.10 -2.62 9.28
N TRP A 665 -52.06 -3.07 10.09
CA TRP A 665 -52.03 -4.45 10.58
C TRP A 665 -52.39 -5.40 9.45
N ALA A 666 -51.62 -6.48 9.32
CA ALA A 666 -51.82 -7.53 8.33
C ALA A 666 -52.89 -8.53 8.80
N GLY A 667 -52.92 -8.84 10.10
CA GLY A 667 -53.78 -9.88 10.65
C GLY A 667 -54.03 -9.76 12.15
N ILE A 668 -54.73 -10.76 12.69
CA ILE A 668 -55.12 -10.85 14.09
C ILE A 668 -54.74 -12.25 14.62
N ILE A 669 -54.28 -12.30 15.87
CA ILE A 669 -54.18 -13.55 16.64
C ILE A 669 -55.00 -13.36 17.91
N SER A 670 -56.13 -14.04 17.97
CA SER A 670 -57.09 -13.99 19.08
C SER A 670 -57.08 -15.29 19.87
N PRO A 671 -57.72 -15.34 21.06
CA PRO A 671 -57.84 -16.57 21.85
C PRO A 671 -58.43 -17.76 21.07
N GLN A 672 -59.18 -17.52 20.00
CA GLN A 672 -59.71 -18.55 19.11
C GLN A 672 -58.64 -19.25 18.25
N GLU A 673 -57.48 -18.62 18.01
CA GLU A 673 -56.36 -19.20 17.23
C GLU A 673 -55.28 -19.82 18.13
N THR A 674 -55.29 -19.49 19.42
CA THR A 674 -54.19 -19.85 20.32
C THR A 674 -54.41 -21.20 20.99
N THR A 675 -53.41 -22.07 20.94
CA THR A 675 -53.36 -23.32 21.72
C THR A 675 -52.78 -23.09 23.12
N GLU A 676 -52.06 -21.98 23.32
CA GLU A 676 -51.53 -21.54 24.61
C GLU A 676 -51.86 -20.06 24.87
N LEU A 677 -52.11 -19.71 26.13
CA LEU A 677 -52.45 -18.34 26.51
C LEU A 677 -51.40 -17.32 26.03
N LEU A 678 -51.87 -16.18 25.55
CA LEU A 678 -51.01 -15.05 25.21
C LEU A 678 -50.19 -14.59 26.41
N GLN A 679 -48.87 -14.67 26.30
CA GLN A 679 -47.93 -14.18 27.28
C GLN A 679 -47.41 -12.82 26.85
N THR A 680 -47.48 -11.82 27.73
CA THR A 680 -46.87 -10.51 27.51
C THR A 680 -45.79 -10.27 28.56
N ALA A 681 -44.53 -10.26 28.11
CA ALA A 681 -43.39 -9.87 28.93
C ALA A 681 -43.20 -8.35 28.86
N PHE A 682 -43.07 -7.71 30.02
CA PHE A 682 -42.76 -6.29 30.15
C PHE A 682 -41.36 -6.10 30.74
N ILE A 683 -40.57 -5.23 30.12
CA ILE A 683 -39.26 -4.81 30.63
C ILE A 683 -39.38 -3.37 31.14
N ALA A 684 -39.16 -3.20 32.44
CA ALA A 684 -39.14 -1.87 33.05
C ALA A 684 -37.91 -1.07 32.58
N PRO A 685 -38.03 0.26 32.37
CA PRO A 685 -36.88 1.10 32.10
C PRO A 685 -35.80 0.98 33.18
N SER A 686 -34.55 0.86 32.75
CA SER A 686 -33.37 0.71 33.61
C SER A 686 -32.30 1.75 33.24
N SER A 687 -31.39 2.06 34.18
CA SER A 687 -30.17 2.82 33.89
C SER A 687 -29.21 2.10 32.93
N ASP A 688 -29.43 0.80 32.72
CA ASP A 688 -28.68 0.00 31.76
C ASP A 688 -29.24 0.10 30.33
N ASP A 689 -30.37 0.77 30.12
CA ASP A 689 -30.90 0.99 28.77
C ASP A 689 -30.08 2.07 28.05
N TYR A 690 -29.97 1.94 26.73
CA TYR A 690 -29.43 3.01 25.90
C TYR A 690 -30.43 4.18 25.84
N ASP A 691 -29.94 5.37 26.16
CA ASP A 691 -30.69 6.63 26.08
C ASP A 691 -30.11 7.59 25.02
N GLY A 692 -29.08 7.14 24.30
CA GLY A 692 -28.56 7.76 23.08
C GLY A 692 -27.97 6.72 22.12
N VAL A 693 -27.85 7.08 20.85
CA VAL A 693 -27.14 6.28 19.82
C VAL A 693 -26.21 7.18 19.04
N ASP A 694 -24.94 6.81 18.92
CA ASP A 694 -23.95 7.47 18.09
C ASP A 694 -23.69 6.60 16.87
N VAL A 695 -24.06 7.12 15.69
CA VAL A 695 -23.93 6.39 14.43
C VAL A 695 -22.70 6.85 13.69
N THR A 696 -21.68 6.00 13.62
CA THR A 696 -20.50 6.21 12.78
C THR A 696 -20.79 5.69 11.38
N TYR A 697 -20.66 6.57 10.39
CA TYR A 697 -20.84 6.28 8.97
C TYR A 697 -19.70 6.95 8.18
N ILE A 698 -19.62 6.67 6.88
CA ILE A 698 -18.62 7.33 6.03
C ILE A 698 -19.31 8.37 5.16
N ASN A 699 -18.91 9.62 5.32
CA ASN A 699 -19.53 10.71 4.57
C ASN A 699 -19.12 10.65 3.08
N GLY A 700 -20.11 10.63 2.19
CA GLY A 700 -19.88 10.50 0.74
C GLY A 700 -19.21 11.68 0.04
N SER A 701 -19.05 12.81 0.75
CA SER A 701 -18.36 14.01 0.26
C SER A 701 -16.93 14.09 0.77
N THR A 702 -16.70 13.84 2.06
CA THR A 702 -15.37 13.95 2.69
C THR A 702 -14.60 12.62 2.65
N TRP A 703 -15.31 11.50 2.51
CA TRP A 703 -14.79 10.13 2.66
C TRP A 703 -14.11 9.87 4.00
N ALA A 704 -14.43 10.67 5.01
CA ALA A 704 -14.00 10.47 6.39
C ALA A 704 -15.09 9.73 7.15
N GLU A 705 -14.68 8.99 8.18
CA GLU A 705 -15.60 8.52 9.21
C GLU A 705 -16.11 9.73 9.99
N GLU A 706 -17.43 9.84 10.07
CA GLU A 706 -18.13 10.88 10.80
C GLU A 706 -19.18 10.22 11.70
N THR A 707 -19.49 10.86 12.81
CA THR A 707 -20.49 10.34 13.77
C THR A 707 -21.65 11.30 13.86
N VAL A 708 -22.87 10.78 13.75
CA VAL A 708 -24.12 11.52 14.03
C VAL A 708 -24.68 11.11 15.38
N GLN A 709 -24.98 12.10 16.21
CA GLN A 709 -25.54 11.90 17.54
C GLN A 709 -27.06 11.85 17.49
N CYS A 710 -27.64 10.69 17.75
CA CYS A 710 -29.09 10.50 17.82
C CYS A 710 -29.55 10.72 19.26
N ARG A 711 -30.34 11.78 19.47
CA ARG A 711 -30.79 12.27 20.78
C ARG A 711 -32.24 12.74 20.69
N THR A 712 -32.98 12.63 21.79
CA THR A 712 -34.29 13.28 21.93
C THR A 712 -34.12 14.68 22.54
N SER A 713 -35.05 15.60 22.27
CA SER A 713 -34.95 17.00 22.72
C SER A 713 -34.97 17.16 24.23
N ASP A 714 -35.55 16.20 24.94
CA ASP A 714 -35.66 16.14 26.40
C ASP A 714 -34.42 15.50 27.07
N ASN A 715 -33.59 14.76 26.31
CA ASN A 715 -32.34 14.17 26.80
C ASN A 715 -31.15 14.45 25.86
N PRO A 716 -30.63 15.70 25.84
CA PRO A 716 -29.49 16.07 25.00
C PRO A 716 -28.17 15.41 25.43
N THR A 717 -28.04 15.01 26.70
CA THR A 717 -26.81 14.47 27.30
C THR A 717 -27.06 13.09 27.90
N PRO A 718 -27.17 12.04 27.05
CA PRO A 718 -27.49 10.70 27.50
C PRO A 718 -26.38 10.10 28.37
N VAL A 719 -26.78 9.20 29.26
CA VAL A 719 -25.87 8.53 30.19
C VAL A 719 -25.22 7.31 29.55
N LYS A 720 -25.96 6.55 28.74
CA LYS A 720 -25.52 5.34 28.07
C LYS A 720 -25.80 5.42 26.57
N ILE A 721 -24.71 5.47 25.81
CA ILE A 721 -24.75 5.65 24.35
C ILE A 721 -24.42 4.31 23.68
N GLU A 722 -25.20 3.92 22.68
CA GLU A 722 -24.82 2.85 21.76
C GLU A 722 -23.87 3.42 20.71
N ASP A 723 -22.66 2.86 20.60
CA ASP A 723 -21.75 3.13 19.49
C ASP A 723 -22.11 2.18 18.33
N TYR A 724 -22.81 2.71 17.31
CA TYR A 724 -23.31 1.94 16.17
C TYR A 724 -22.55 2.30 14.89
N THR A 725 -21.97 1.30 14.22
CA THR A 725 -21.38 1.48 12.89
C THR A 725 -22.41 1.16 11.81
N LEU A 726 -22.64 2.12 10.91
CA LEU A 726 -23.59 1.99 9.80
C LEU A 726 -22.83 1.91 8.47
N ASP A 727 -22.77 0.70 7.93
CA ASP A 727 -22.20 0.42 6.62
C ASP A 727 -23.20 0.64 5.49
N GLY A 728 -22.70 1.01 4.31
CA GLY A 728 -23.51 1.14 3.09
C GLY A 728 -24.20 2.49 2.90
N VAL A 729 -24.23 3.36 3.92
CA VAL A 729 -24.89 4.67 3.88
C VAL A 729 -23.87 5.79 3.88
N LEU A 730 -23.96 6.68 2.88
CA LEU A 730 -23.06 7.83 2.73
C LEU A 730 -23.67 9.18 3.13
N ASP A 731 -24.98 9.21 3.36
CA ASP A 731 -25.72 10.43 3.70
C ASP A 731 -25.90 10.60 5.20
N ARG A 732 -25.63 11.82 5.69
CA ARG A 732 -25.65 12.18 7.10
C ARG A 732 -27.05 12.12 7.70
N ASP A 733 -28.04 12.65 6.97
CA ASP A 733 -29.41 12.74 7.47
C ASP A 733 -30.05 11.35 7.49
N HIS A 734 -29.73 10.52 6.50
CA HIS A 734 -30.15 9.12 6.46
C HIS A 734 -29.55 8.27 7.59
N ALA A 735 -28.26 8.45 7.90
CA ALA A 735 -27.62 7.82 9.05
C ALA A 735 -28.31 8.21 10.37
N TYR A 736 -28.66 9.49 10.52
CA TYR A 736 -29.40 9.99 11.68
C TYR A 736 -30.80 9.36 11.78
N GLN A 737 -31.53 9.25 10.67
CA GLN A 737 -32.87 8.65 10.65
C GLN A 737 -32.84 7.18 11.12
N ILE A 738 -31.88 6.39 10.64
CA ILE A 738 -31.68 5.00 11.08
C ILE A 738 -31.32 4.94 12.58
N GLY A 739 -30.41 5.79 13.05
CA GLY A 739 -30.04 5.84 14.45
C GLY A 739 -31.18 6.27 15.38
N MET A 740 -32.02 7.23 14.95
CA MET A 740 -33.20 7.64 15.71
C MET A 740 -34.22 6.51 15.81
N ARG A 741 -34.44 5.70 14.77
CA ARG A 741 -35.30 4.51 14.88
C ARG A 741 -34.82 3.55 15.97
N ARG A 742 -33.51 3.29 16.03
CA ARG A 742 -32.91 2.44 17.06
C ARG A 742 -33.13 3.03 18.45
N LEU A 743 -32.85 4.32 18.62
CA LEU A 743 -33.06 5.03 19.89
C LEU A 743 -34.53 4.95 20.33
N MET A 744 -35.47 5.23 19.43
CA MET A 744 -36.90 5.20 19.76
C MET A 744 -37.36 3.81 20.21
N LYS A 745 -36.83 2.74 19.62
CA LYS A 745 -37.09 1.36 20.09
C LYS A 745 -36.49 1.12 21.48
N TYR A 746 -35.25 1.53 21.76
CA TYR A 746 -34.67 1.39 23.10
C TYR A 746 -35.49 2.12 24.18
N LEU A 747 -35.97 3.31 23.86
CA LEU A 747 -36.76 4.10 24.81
C LEU A 747 -38.16 3.50 25.03
N GLN A 748 -38.84 3.07 23.96
CA GLN A 748 -40.28 2.86 23.97
C GLN A 748 -40.77 1.42 23.75
N GLN A 749 -39.95 0.51 23.20
CA GLN A 749 -40.34 -0.88 22.92
C GLN A 749 -40.14 -1.74 24.17
N ARG A 750 -41.19 -1.89 24.97
CA ARG A 750 -41.10 -2.50 26.31
C ARG A 750 -41.89 -3.80 26.46
N LEU A 751 -42.71 -4.16 25.47
CA LEU A 751 -43.52 -5.36 25.49
C LEU A 751 -43.02 -6.37 24.46
N THR A 752 -43.01 -7.64 24.85
CA THR A 752 -42.87 -8.79 23.95
C THR A 752 -44.06 -9.71 24.17
N HIS A 753 -44.71 -10.09 23.08
CA HIS A 753 -45.89 -10.94 23.05
C HIS A 753 -45.47 -12.32 22.51
N THR A 754 -45.83 -13.38 23.22
CA THR A 754 -45.55 -14.76 22.83
C THR A 754 -46.81 -15.60 22.99
N THR A 755 -47.12 -16.41 22.00
CA THR A 755 -48.22 -17.38 22.04
C THR A 755 -47.91 -18.53 21.07
N THR A 756 -48.73 -19.57 21.12
CA THR A 756 -48.66 -20.72 20.24
C THR A 756 -50.00 -20.86 19.53
N THR A 757 -49.96 -21.03 18.22
CA THR A 757 -51.14 -21.29 17.36
C THR A 757 -51.02 -22.66 16.72
N GLU A 758 -52.05 -23.16 16.04
CA GLU A 758 -51.90 -24.32 15.16
C GLU A 758 -51.07 -23.93 13.91
N MET A 759 -51.71 -23.83 12.75
CA MET A 759 -51.07 -23.41 11.49
C MET A 759 -51.36 -21.94 11.14
N ASP A 760 -52.24 -21.25 11.88
CA ASP A 760 -52.69 -19.88 11.60
C ASP A 760 -51.55 -18.86 11.51
N ALA A 761 -50.49 -19.02 12.32
CA ALA A 761 -49.35 -18.11 12.27
C ALA A 761 -48.59 -18.15 10.94
N LEU A 762 -48.72 -19.22 10.15
CA LEU A 762 -48.05 -19.36 8.86
C LEU A 762 -48.68 -18.49 7.76
N CYS A 763 -49.83 -17.84 8.04
CA CYS A 763 -50.39 -16.81 7.16
C CYS A 763 -49.61 -15.48 7.21
N TYR A 764 -48.63 -15.36 8.11
CA TYR A 764 -47.90 -14.12 8.35
C TYR A 764 -46.39 -14.31 8.15
N ASN A 765 -45.69 -13.20 7.91
CA ASN A 765 -44.25 -13.14 7.74
C ASN A 765 -43.56 -12.38 8.88
N VAL A 766 -42.25 -12.58 9.02
CA VAL A 766 -41.43 -11.75 9.90
C VAL A 766 -41.56 -10.28 9.49
N GLY A 767 -41.77 -9.42 10.48
CA GLY A 767 -41.94 -7.99 10.31
C GLY A 767 -43.37 -7.53 10.01
N ASP A 768 -44.33 -8.44 9.86
CA ASP A 768 -45.76 -8.09 9.77
C ASP A 768 -46.27 -7.51 11.09
N ARG A 769 -47.15 -6.51 10.98
CA ARG A 769 -47.86 -5.95 12.13
C ARG A 769 -49.13 -6.76 12.37
N ILE A 770 -49.26 -7.35 13.55
CA ILE A 770 -50.43 -8.13 13.97
C ILE A 770 -51.08 -7.49 15.20
N VAL A 771 -52.40 -7.67 15.31
CA VAL A 771 -53.15 -7.35 16.52
C VAL A 771 -53.34 -8.63 17.34
N PHE A 772 -52.80 -8.65 18.55
CA PHE A 772 -53.07 -9.71 19.52
C PHE A 772 -54.24 -9.31 20.42
N THR A 773 -55.17 -10.22 20.66
CA THR A 773 -56.27 -10.02 21.61
C THR A 773 -56.23 -11.06 22.72
N ASP A 774 -56.89 -10.72 23.83
CA ASP A 774 -56.99 -11.56 25.01
C ASP A 774 -58.44 -11.60 25.53
N ASP A 775 -58.70 -12.52 26.45
CA ASP A 775 -59.98 -12.70 27.15
C ASP A 775 -59.96 -12.17 28.59
N ILE A 776 -58.97 -11.34 28.96
CA ILE A 776 -58.82 -10.82 30.31
C ILE A 776 -59.88 -9.72 30.57
N PRO A 777 -60.67 -9.84 31.66
CA PRO A 777 -61.61 -8.81 32.04
C PRO A 777 -60.93 -7.44 32.20
N GLY A 778 -61.42 -6.44 31.45
CA GLY A 778 -60.86 -5.08 31.46
C GLY A 778 -59.92 -4.75 30.29
N SER A 779 -59.60 -5.72 29.42
CA SER A 779 -58.88 -5.46 28.17
C SER A 779 -59.72 -4.72 27.12
N LYS A 780 -61.03 -4.58 27.37
CA LYS A 780 -62.01 -3.93 26.48
C LYS A 780 -62.10 -4.56 25.08
N THR A 781 -61.87 -5.87 25.02
CA THR A 781 -61.96 -6.70 23.82
C THR A 781 -62.80 -7.93 24.15
N VAL A 782 -63.63 -8.36 23.20
CA VAL A 782 -64.36 -9.62 23.20
C VAL A 782 -64.07 -10.29 21.87
N SER A 783 -63.37 -11.42 21.89
CA SER A 783 -63.03 -12.17 20.67
C SER A 783 -64.08 -13.25 20.45
N THR A 784 -64.60 -13.36 19.23
CA THR A 784 -65.75 -14.22 18.92
C THR A 784 -65.60 -14.94 17.58
N LEU A 785 -66.30 -16.06 17.42
CA LEU A 785 -66.53 -16.69 16.12
C LEU A 785 -67.79 -16.10 15.50
N VAL A 786 -67.76 -15.87 14.18
CA VAL A 786 -68.97 -15.55 13.41
C VAL A 786 -69.71 -16.86 13.12
N GLU A 787 -70.94 -16.97 13.59
CA GLU A 787 -71.79 -18.17 13.41
C GLU A 787 -72.76 -18.03 12.22
N ASP A 788 -73.22 -16.81 11.94
CA ASP A 788 -74.11 -16.51 10.81
C ASP A 788 -73.87 -15.07 10.29
N MET A 789 -74.16 -14.86 9.01
CA MET A 789 -74.00 -13.58 8.32
C MET A 789 -75.18 -13.33 7.37
N VAL A 790 -75.90 -12.23 7.60
CA VAL A 790 -77.05 -11.82 6.77
C VAL A 790 -76.86 -10.40 6.26
N ILE A 791 -76.91 -10.24 4.93
CA ILE A 791 -76.82 -8.93 4.28
C ILE A 791 -78.24 -8.37 4.09
N ASP A 792 -78.53 -7.20 4.68
CA ASP A 792 -79.81 -6.50 4.53
C ASP A 792 -79.62 -4.97 4.49
N GLY A 793 -80.29 -4.30 3.55
CA GLY A 793 -80.37 -2.83 3.52
C GLY A 793 -79.04 -2.06 3.43
N GLY A 794 -77.96 -2.68 2.94
CA GLY A 794 -76.62 -2.06 2.86
C GLY A 794 -75.77 -2.21 4.14
N ALA A 795 -76.20 -3.07 5.05
CA ALA A 795 -75.43 -3.48 6.21
C ALA A 795 -75.42 -5.02 6.34
N THR A 796 -74.39 -5.53 6.98
CA THR A 796 -74.21 -6.94 7.31
C THR A 796 -74.54 -7.13 8.77
N ILE A 797 -75.44 -8.05 9.08
CA ILE A 797 -75.72 -8.48 10.44
C ILE A 797 -74.91 -9.75 10.69
N PHE A 798 -74.05 -9.70 11.70
CA PHE A 798 -73.26 -10.83 12.16
C PHE A 798 -73.85 -11.38 13.45
N THR A 799 -74.06 -12.70 13.49
CA THR A 799 -74.36 -13.44 14.72
C THR A 799 -73.05 -14.06 15.23
N VAL A 800 -72.76 -13.89 16.52
CA VAL A 800 -71.48 -14.28 17.13
C VAL A 800 -71.66 -15.24 18.30
N SER A 801 -70.61 -16.00 18.64
CA SER A 801 -70.64 -17.04 19.67
C SER A 801 -70.67 -16.54 21.13
N GLU A 802 -70.21 -15.31 21.41
CA GLU A 802 -70.11 -14.73 22.76
C GLU A 802 -70.92 -13.43 22.88
N PRO A 803 -71.48 -13.12 24.08
CA PRO A 803 -72.24 -11.90 24.28
C PRO A 803 -71.36 -10.65 24.23
N LEU A 804 -71.83 -9.63 23.52
CA LEU A 804 -71.11 -8.38 23.27
C LEU A 804 -71.29 -7.37 24.42
N ASP A 805 -70.19 -6.76 24.88
CA ASP A 805 -70.22 -5.74 25.93
C ASP A 805 -70.39 -4.31 25.39
N TRP A 806 -71.65 -3.92 25.19
CA TRP A 806 -72.01 -2.58 24.74
C TRP A 806 -71.76 -1.45 25.76
N SER A 807 -71.18 -1.74 26.93
CA SER A 807 -70.71 -0.69 27.85
C SER A 807 -69.41 -0.03 27.37
N PHE A 808 -68.72 -0.61 26.40
CA PHE A 808 -67.51 -0.04 25.81
C PHE A 808 -67.78 1.34 25.19
N SER A 809 -66.81 2.24 25.33
CA SER A 809 -66.94 3.58 24.78
C SER A 809 -66.68 3.53 23.28
N ASN A 810 -67.66 4.00 22.50
CA ASN A 810 -67.58 4.05 21.03
C ASN A 810 -67.16 2.67 20.44
N PRO A 811 -67.99 1.62 20.60
CA PRO A 811 -67.64 0.26 20.24
C PRO A 811 -67.35 0.11 18.75
N ARG A 812 -66.46 -0.82 18.44
CA ARG A 812 -65.97 -1.14 17.09
C ARG A 812 -65.86 -2.65 16.93
N ALA A 813 -65.79 -3.09 15.68
CA ALA A 813 -65.51 -4.48 15.33
C ALA A 813 -64.29 -4.56 14.41
N LEU A 814 -63.49 -5.60 14.59
CA LEU A 814 -62.41 -5.99 13.71
C LEU A 814 -62.71 -7.42 13.25
N ILE A 815 -62.58 -7.71 11.96
CA ILE A 815 -62.81 -9.04 11.42
C ILE A 815 -61.48 -9.63 10.97
N ARG A 816 -61.14 -10.82 11.48
CA ARG A 816 -60.13 -11.68 10.88
C ARG A 816 -60.83 -12.51 9.80
N TYR A 817 -60.42 -12.30 8.55
CA TYR A 817 -60.90 -13.07 7.43
C TYR A 817 -60.29 -14.48 7.40
N GLN A 818 -60.86 -15.35 6.58
CA GLN A 818 -60.51 -16.77 6.53
C GLN A 818 -59.12 -17.04 5.92
N ASP A 819 -58.53 -16.04 5.25
CA ASP A 819 -57.15 -16.05 4.77
C ASP A 819 -56.12 -15.54 5.80
N GLY A 820 -56.59 -15.18 7.01
CA GLY A 820 -55.79 -14.60 8.08
C GLY A 820 -55.65 -13.08 8.03
N SER A 821 -56.05 -12.43 6.93
CA SER A 821 -56.02 -10.98 6.82
C SER A 821 -57.03 -10.32 7.77
N ALA A 822 -56.82 -9.04 8.08
CA ALA A 822 -57.66 -8.30 9.01
C ALA A 822 -58.33 -7.08 8.38
N SER A 823 -59.58 -6.83 8.76
CA SER A 823 -60.31 -5.63 8.36
C SER A 823 -59.72 -4.36 9.01
N GLY A 824 -60.10 -3.20 8.48
CA GLY A 824 -60.00 -1.95 9.24
C GLY A 824 -60.92 -1.95 10.47
N LEU A 825 -60.86 -0.89 11.28
CA LEU A 825 -61.71 -0.76 12.47
C LEU A 825 -63.13 -0.32 12.09
N LEU A 826 -64.08 -1.26 12.14
CA LEU A 826 -65.43 -1.10 11.62
C LEU A 826 -66.40 -0.55 12.67
N ILE A 827 -67.36 0.26 12.23
CA ILE A 827 -68.42 0.80 13.10
C ILE A 827 -69.45 -0.30 13.37
N ALA A 828 -69.64 -0.63 14.64
CA ALA A 828 -70.61 -1.63 15.08
C ALA A 828 -71.89 -0.96 15.64
N THR A 829 -73.05 -1.44 15.21
CA THR A 829 -74.37 -1.01 15.71
C THR A 829 -75.07 -2.16 16.42
N LYS A 830 -75.66 -1.90 17.60
CA LYS A 830 -76.34 -2.95 18.38
C LYS A 830 -77.61 -3.43 17.68
N VAL A 831 -77.69 -4.74 17.45
CA VAL A 831 -78.92 -5.44 17.01
C VAL A 831 -79.46 -6.29 18.16
N GLY A 832 -78.58 -7.07 18.79
CA GLY A 832 -78.89 -7.94 19.92
C GLY A 832 -77.70 -8.07 20.89
N ASP A 833 -77.80 -9.00 21.83
CA ASP A 833 -76.68 -9.29 22.74
C ASP A 833 -75.60 -10.17 22.10
N TYR A 834 -75.97 -10.96 21.07
CA TYR A 834 -75.08 -11.79 20.24
C TYR A 834 -75.09 -11.36 18.76
N GLU A 835 -75.66 -10.18 18.47
CA GLU A 835 -75.84 -9.70 17.10
C GLU A 835 -75.40 -8.23 17.00
N LEU A 836 -74.59 -7.94 15.98
CA LEU A 836 -74.24 -6.59 15.60
C LEU A 836 -74.42 -6.37 14.10
N SER A 837 -74.65 -5.12 13.73
CA SER A 837 -74.69 -4.68 12.34
C SER A 837 -73.47 -3.82 12.01
N ILE A 838 -72.86 -4.09 10.87
CA ILE A 838 -71.70 -3.38 10.31
C ILE A 838 -72.05 -2.90 8.90
N PRO A 839 -71.61 -1.71 8.46
CA PRO A 839 -71.76 -1.30 7.06
C PRO A 839 -71.13 -2.32 6.11
N GLU A 840 -71.87 -2.73 5.08
CA GLU A 840 -71.42 -3.74 4.10
C GLU A 840 -70.06 -3.34 3.49
N GLN A 841 -69.11 -4.28 3.49
CA GLN A 841 -67.79 -4.13 2.86
C GLN A 841 -67.69 -5.08 1.66
N PRO A 842 -66.99 -4.71 0.56
CA PRO A 842 -66.77 -5.60 -0.58
C PRO A 842 -66.18 -6.97 -0.21
N GLU A 843 -65.32 -7.02 0.81
CA GLU A 843 -64.62 -8.20 1.30
C GLU A 843 -65.56 -9.23 1.96
N PHE A 844 -66.77 -8.82 2.37
CA PHE A 844 -67.73 -9.75 2.96
C PHE A 844 -68.32 -10.71 1.94
N ALA A 845 -68.32 -10.34 0.65
CA ALA A 845 -68.77 -11.21 -0.43
C ALA A 845 -67.91 -12.47 -0.62
N SER A 846 -66.67 -12.46 -0.10
CA SER A 846 -65.75 -13.61 -0.13
C SER A 846 -65.81 -14.50 1.11
N ILE A 847 -66.62 -14.16 2.12
CA ILE A 847 -66.77 -14.97 3.33
C ILE A 847 -67.60 -16.23 3.02
N ILE A 848 -67.10 -17.39 3.42
CA ILE A 848 -67.77 -18.69 3.24
C ILE A 848 -68.24 -19.21 4.60
N MET A 849 -69.57 -19.22 4.83
CA MET A 849 -70.17 -19.68 6.09
C MET A 849 -70.55 -21.17 6.11
N ASP A 850 -70.90 -21.73 4.95
CA ASP A 850 -71.54 -23.06 4.83
C ASP A 850 -70.58 -24.20 4.46
N ASP A 851 -69.29 -24.09 4.78
CA ASP A 851 -68.28 -25.13 4.51
C ASP A 851 -67.54 -25.54 5.78
N GLY A 852 -67.76 -26.77 6.24
CA GLY A 852 -67.12 -27.30 7.46
C GLY A 852 -65.62 -27.58 7.33
N ALA A 853 -65.03 -27.44 6.13
CA ALA A 853 -63.58 -27.49 5.92
C ALA A 853 -62.91 -26.11 6.03
N ILE A 854 -63.68 -25.04 6.13
CA ILE A 854 -63.19 -23.66 6.25
C ILE A 854 -63.61 -23.14 7.61
N GLU A 855 -62.65 -22.58 8.36
CA GLU A 855 -62.97 -22.01 9.66
C GLU A 855 -63.80 -20.72 9.52
N PRO A 856 -64.73 -20.44 10.45
CA PRO A 856 -65.46 -19.20 10.42
C PRO A 856 -64.54 -17.97 10.62
N PRO A 857 -64.92 -16.79 10.10
CA PRO A 857 -64.25 -15.54 10.45
C PRO A 857 -64.27 -15.30 11.96
N ARG A 858 -63.28 -14.56 12.45
CA ARG A 858 -63.28 -14.10 13.85
C ARG A 858 -63.69 -12.65 13.91
N LEU A 859 -64.56 -12.32 14.85
CA LEU A 859 -64.98 -10.96 15.11
C LEU A 859 -64.51 -10.53 16.48
N ILE A 860 -63.69 -9.48 16.51
CA ILE A 860 -63.16 -8.88 17.73
C ILE A 860 -63.97 -7.61 17.96
N PHE A 861 -64.81 -7.64 19.00
CA PHE A 861 -65.57 -6.47 19.43
C PHE A 861 -64.78 -5.71 20.49
N CYS A 862 -64.53 -4.42 20.26
CA CYS A 862 -63.61 -3.66 21.10
C CYS A 862 -64.01 -2.19 21.28
N ASP A 863 -63.38 -1.54 22.25
CA ASP A 863 -63.43 -0.07 22.40
C ASP A 863 -62.56 0.58 21.31
N SER A 864 -63.02 1.68 20.71
CA SER A 864 -62.25 2.38 19.67
C SER A 864 -60.86 2.85 20.09
N SER A 865 -60.62 3.04 21.40
CA SER A 865 -59.34 3.45 21.96
C SER A 865 -58.42 2.28 22.32
N ARG A 866 -58.92 1.04 22.28
CA ARG A 866 -58.17 -0.17 22.67
C ARG A 866 -58.62 -1.37 21.84
N VAL A 867 -57.95 -1.57 20.70
CA VAL A 867 -58.25 -2.60 19.69
C VAL A 867 -57.50 -3.92 19.94
N GLY A 868 -56.63 -3.96 20.95
CA GLY A 868 -55.74 -5.09 21.25
C GLY A 868 -54.29 -4.63 21.42
N TYR A 869 -53.36 -5.58 21.48
CA TYR A 869 -51.93 -5.32 21.53
C TYR A 869 -51.35 -5.32 20.12
N ASN A 870 -50.67 -4.25 19.75
CA ASN A 870 -50.01 -4.17 18.45
C ASN A 870 -48.61 -4.77 18.57
N GLY A 871 -48.32 -5.80 17.77
CA GLY A 871 -47.01 -6.43 17.71
C GLY A 871 -46.46 -6.47 16.28
N ILE A 872 -45.16 -6.33 16.12
CA ILE A 872 -44.44 -6.76 14.92
C ILE A 872 -43.91 -8.16 15.16
N ILE A 873 -44.21 -9.09 14.24
CA ILE A 873 -43.66 -10.45 14.28
C ILE A 873 -42.14 -10.38 14.21
N ALA A 874 -41.47 -10.93 15.22
CA ALA A 874 -40.03 -11.11 15.25
C ALA A 874 -39.64 -12.53 14.80
N GLU A 875 -40.46 -13.52 15.12
CA GLU A 875 -40.20 -14.93 14.82
C GLU A 875 -41.50 -15.73 14.74
N ILE A 876 -41.55 -16.67 13.78
CA ILE A 876 -42.53 -17.75 13.71
C ILE A 876 -41.73 -19.06 13.68
N ALA A 877 -41.93 -19.91 14.68
CA ALA A 877 -41.18 -21.14 14.86
C ALA A 877 -42.14 -22.36 14.82
N PRO A 878 -42.22 -23.07 13.67
CA PRO A 878 -42.96 -24.33 13.57
C PRO A 878 -42.37 -25.39 14.51
N GLN A 879 -43.25 -26.10 15.21
CA GLN A 879 -42.91 -27.12 16.19
C GLN A 879 -43.11 -28.53 15.62
N SER A 880 -42.50 -29.52 16.25
CA SER A 880 -42.59 -30.92 15.80
C SER A 880 -43.98 -31.54 15.91
N ASP A 881 -44.88 -30.92 16.70
CA ASP A 881 -46.26 -31.36 16.89
C ASP A 881 -47.25 -30.70 15.93
N GLY A 882 -46.77 -29.85 15.02
CA GLY A 882 -47.59 -29.13 14.03
C GLY A 882 -48.10 -27.78 14.50
N THR A 883 -47.81 -27.35 15.73
CA THR A 883 -48.10 -26.00 16.21
C THR A 883 -47.03 -24.99 15.77
N CYS A 884 -47.35 -23.71 15.83
CA CYS A 884 -46.43 -22.62 15.52
C CYS A 884 -46.33 -21.65 16.69
N GLN A 885 -45.13 -21.53 17.26
CA GLN A 885 -44.84 -20.52 18.27
C GLN A 885 -44.60 -19.18 17.57
N VAL A 886 -45.25 -18.13 18.07
CA VAL A 886 -45.12 -16.77 17.55
C VAL A 886 -44.52 -15.89 18.62
N THR A 887 -43.49 -15.14 18.26
CA THR A 887 -42.95 -14.07 19.09
C THR A 887 -43.05 -12.75 18.34
N ALA A 888 -43.68 -11.75 18.96
CA ALA A 888 -43.83 -10.41 18.42
C ALA A 888 -43.36 -9.36 19.43
N LYS A 889 -42.69 -8.31 18.95
CA LYS A 889 -42.32 -7.16 19.79
C LYS A 889 -43.35 -6.06 19.65
N GLU A 890 -43.53 -5.26 20.69
CA GLU A 890 -44.43 -4.11 20.68
C GLU A 890 -44.24 -3.25 19.42
N TYR A 891 -45.34 -2.86 18.79
CA TYR A 891 -45.35 -1.94 17.66
C TYR A 891 -45.93 -0.58 18.06
N LYS A 892 -45.25 0.50 17.69
CA LYS A 892 -45.75 1.88 17.81
C LYS A 892 -45.29 2.70 16.60
N ASP A 893 -46.19 3.53 16.06
CA ASP A 893 -45.85 4.46 14.99
C ASP A 893 -44.75 5.46 15.41
N SER A 894 -44.67 5.77 16.71
CA SER A 894 -43.66 6.68 17.28
C SER A 894 -42.21 6.20 17.11
N PHE A 895 -41.97 4.92 16.80
CA PHE A 895 -40.61 4.44 16.46
C PHE A 895 -40.06 5.07 15.18
N TYR A 896 -40.95 5.48 14.29
CA TYR A 896 -40.65 5.94 12.93
C TYR A 896 -40.80 7.45 12.76
N GLN A 897 -41.07 8.18 13.85
CA GLN A 897 -41.39 9.60 13.80
C GLN A 897 -40.26 10.49 13.23
N TYR A 898 -39.03 9.97 13.21
CA TYR A 898 -37.84 10.68 12.71
C TYR A 898 -37.46 10.32 11.27
N ASP A 899 -38.21 9.44 10.59
CA ASP A 899 -37.82 8.89 9.28
C ASP A 899 -37.67 9.92 8.16
N ASN A 900 -38.27 11.10 8.34
CA ASN A 900 -38.26 12.22 7.39
C ASN A 900 -37.59 13.48 7.97
N THR A 901 -36.72 13.32 8.98
CA THR A 901 -36.06 14.44 9.66
C THR A 901 -34.62 14.64 9.18
N LEU A 902 -34.16 15.89 9.25
CA LEU A 902 -32.77 16.26 8.95
C LEU A 902 -31.94 16.24 10.23
N TYR A 903 -30.64 15.99 10.11
CA TYR A 903 -29.75 15.98 11.25
C TYR A 903 -29.64 17.38 11.88
N PRO A 904 -30.00 17.57 13.16
CA PRO A 904 -29.98 18.90 13.79
C PRO A 904 -28.57 19.42 14.12
N GLY A 905 -27.53 18.59 13.96
CA GLY A 905 -26.15 18.89 14.38
C GLY A 905 -25.79 18.24 15.72
N ASN A 906 -24.49 18.24 16.03
CA ASN A 906 -23.98 17.73 17.30
C ASN A 906 -24.47 18.61 18.45
N VAL A 907 -24.87 17.97 19.55
CA VAL A 907 -25.23 18.71 20.77
C VAL A 907 -23.94 18.99 21.55
N SER A 908 -23.75 20.26 21.92
CA SER A 908 -22.55 20.77 22.59
C SER A 908 -22.44 20.36 24.06
#